data_AF-A0A845YWT1-F1
#
_entry.id   AF-A0A845YWT1-F1
#
_cell.length_a   1.000
_cell.length_b   1.000
_cell.length_c   1.000
_cell.angle_alpha   90.00
_cell.angle_beta   90.00
_cell.angle_gamma   90.00
#
_symmetry.space_group_name_H-M   'P 1'
#
loop_
_entity.id
_entity.type
_entity.pdbx_description
1 polymer ?
#
loop_
_entity_poly.entity_id
_entity_poly.type
_entity_poly.pdbx_seq_one_letter_code
_entity_poly.pdbx_strand_id
1 'polypeptide(L)'
;MDYQKFIQQLPTLYQNWGNNSLQPKSDKWPKNLTPKPNINTLNLMQLLNYAVEHTEVNEIYCEIGTTQGLTLIGALSGHTEKMAYAVNNFSNLDLTGELQQELLENLQLFNLESQVFFCDQDFEEFLLELPEVETENNIGVYFYNGSPDYRSVLLGLMLIKPFLAKEALVVINNANKSLVQQAYWDLMASFTEYKILSELPKFAQINHLFGNGIQLLIFDSQRNHNYSPSTIINSCQKNVITAISNLQQWEAESSWQLFYEEAIYLHQQQQWQLAEKKYQELLLWQPNNPLVWLQLGVLYYQTGNYQKSISVISKSLEIEPSSYGYYYLGLGLEKISQIEQAIASYQQAIKLDTNFIDAYNNLGNILKTKGEFEQAETIYRQAISINPNHWGSYLNLGNLMLEQNRAEEAIANYEKALQINPQNPDITNNLNIAKAVKNNPAPTLLNWARRLQQLGKYEAAIKEYRQYLELKQTEAQIYLFLSECYQQLDQKQAAINILQEGTTICHNSGKLHFTLIMMLLQSGKTEQAISQAEIAWQNLPKDYIFSILKHLIIPVIYHTPESISFYRQRFEVELQKLIQTTNLETTESKQNALLGTSRITNFYLAYQAHNVRDSQIIYGNFLHKIMGANYPEWINPLSMLPVKDKIRIGYISNYLHSYSGTLWLTGWLRYADRETFEIYCYYTGNSPDLITEKFRQYSHKFYHIPGNLPAVCQQILNDKLHILIYPEIGMDPPTMQTAALRLAPIQCTAWGHPVTTGLPTINYFISSQLMEPENAQEHYSETLVKLPNIGVAYPKPKDIPNLTKKRSVPPFPRGVRGDRKFQLPEDGIIYFCCQAPFKYLPQYDYIFPEIALQVPQAKFVFLRGTILIPRLEKIFASKGLNSEDYCIHLKIPERSDYLMLNLLSDVFLDTFTWSGGNTSLEAIACNLPIVTCPGEFMRGRHADSFLKMLGVTDTIAKNEAEYIDIAVKLGLEPTWRNEISHRMSLRHNYLFDDRTCVKSLEDFYQQIVRASCSW
;
A
#
# COMPACT_ATOMS: atom_id res chain seq x y z
N MET A 1 7.56 -35.62 29.86
CA MET A 1 6.20 -36.21 29.92
C MET A 1 6.17 -37.38 30.91
N ASP A 2 5.47 -37.28 32.05
CA ASP A 2 5.29 -38.40 32.99
C ASP A 2 4.12 -39.31 32.55
N TYR A 3 4.43 -40.24 31.62
CA TYR A 3 3.41 -41.11 31.04
C TYR A 3 2.85 -42.15 32.03
N GLN A 4 3.59 -42.53 33.08
CA GLN A 4 3.13 -43.49 34.07
C GLN A 4 2.01 -42.91 34.94
N LYS A 5 2.21 -41.67 35.40
CA LYS A 5 1.19 -40.93 36.15
C LYS A 5 -0.03 -40.61 35.29
N PHE A 6 0.19 -40.20 34.04
CA PHE A 6 -0.87 -40.01 33.05
C PHE A 6 -1.76 -41.25 32.92
N ILE A 7 -1.17 -42.44 32.75
CA ILE A 7 -1.93 -43.70 32.59
C ILE A 7 -2.76 -44.06 33.81
N GLN A 8 -2.18 -43.98 35.01
CA GLN A 8 -2.85 -44.41 36.23
C GLN A 8 -4.11 -43.59 36.52
N GLN A 9 -4.11 -42.32 36.16
CA GLN A 9 -5.15 -41.37 36.50
C GLN A 9 -6.12 -41.10 35.35
N LEU A 10 -5.77 -41.40 34.10
CA LEU A 10 -6.64 -41.19 32.93
C LEU A 10 -8.06 -41.76 33.10
N PRO A 11 -8.29 -42.99 33.61
CA PRO A 11 -9.64 -43.52 33.84
C PRO A 11 -10.48 -42.68 34.80
N THR A 12 -9.85 -41.98 35.74
CA THR A 12 -10.54 -41.19 36.77
C THR A 12 -11.19 -39.94 36.20
N LEU A 13 -10.75 -39.48 35.01
CA LEU A 13 -11.27 -38.29 34.34
C LEU A 13 -12.60 -38.51 33.62
N TYR A 14 -13.04 -39.77 33.48
CA TYR A 14 -14.22 -40.12 32.71
C TYR A 14 -15.26 -40.87 33.55
N GLN A 15 -16.53 -40.63 33.25
CA GLN A 15 -17.64 -41.46 33.70
C GLN A 15 -17.74 -42.70 32.82
N ASN A 16 -18.15 -43.82 33.41
CA ASN A 16 -18.37 -45.09 32.69
C ASN A 16 -17.13 -45.64 31.94
N TRP A 17 -15.92 -45.46 32.49
CA TRP A 17 -14.69 -45.96 31.87
C TRP A 17 -14.74 -47.46 31.56
N GLY A 18 -14.55 -47.80 30.29
CA GLY A 18 -14.66 -49.16 29.76
C GLY A 18 -16.05 -49.59 29.28
N ASN A 19 -17.03 -48.68 29.26
CA ASN A 19 -18.34 -48.90 28.64
C ASN A 19 -18.51 -48.05 27.36
N ASN A 20 -19.47 -48.40 26.51
CA ASN A 20 -19.76 -47.71 25.24
C ASN A 20 -20.39 -46.30 25.40
N SER A 21 -20.52 -45.80 26.63
CA SER A 21 -21.11 -44.50 26.98
C SER A 21 -20.12 -43.62 27.75
N LEU A 22 -18.86 -43.62 27.31
CA LEU A 22 -17.77 -42.85 27.90
C LEU A 22 -18.01 -41.34 27.77
N GLN A 23 -17.90 -40.61 28.88
CA GLN A 23 -18.04 -39.16 28.90
C GLN A 23 -17.03 -38.52 29.87
N PRO A 24 -16.50 -37.31 29.60
CA PRO A 24 -15.63 -36.61 30.54
C PRO A 24 -16.40 -36.25 31.82
N LYS A 25 -15.75 -36.33 32.99
CA LYS A 25 -16.33 -35.86 34.27
C LYS A 25 -16.34 -34.33 34.38
N SER A 26 -15.48 -33.65 33.63
CA SER A 26 -15.30 -32.20 33.71
C SER A 26 -16.21 -31.47 32.73
N ASP A 27 -17.00 -30.53 33.24
CA ASP A 27 -17.80 -29.58 32.44
C ASP A 27 -17.00 -28.32 32.05
N LYS A 28 -15.66 -28.35 32.15
CA LYS A 28 -14.80 -27.18 31.90
C LYS A 28 -14.79 -26.70 30.44
N TRP A 29 -15.40 -27.46 29.53
CA TRP A 29 -15.46 -27.13 28.11
C TRP A 29 -16.57 -26.12 27.82
N PRO A 30 -16.25 -24.97 27.21
CA PRO A 30 -17.20 -23.90 26.95
C PRO A 30 -18.34 -24.32 26.01
N LYS A 31 -19.58 -23.92 26.34
CA LYS A 31 -20.80 -24.29 25.56
C LYS A 31 -20.93 -23.58 24.20
N ASN A 32 -20.05 -22.62 23.92
CA ASN A 32 -20.11 -21.73 22.76
C ASN A 32 -19.06 -22.05 21.68
N LEU A 33 -18.38 -23.20 21.76
CA LEU A 33 -17.46 -23.66 20.72
C LEU A 33 -18.21 -23.87 19.39
N THR A 34 -17.62 -23.41 18.29
CA THR A 34 -18.16 -23.56 16.93
C THR A 34 -17.12 -24.27 16.05
N PRO A 35 -17.45 -25.44 15.46
CA PRO A 35 -18.67 -26.21 15.68
C PRO A 35 -18.73 -26.80 17.11
N LYS A 36 -19.94 -27.08 17.59
CA LYS A 36 -20.11 -27.71 18.90
C LYS A 36 -19.46 -29.10 18.91
N PRO A 37 -18.52 -29.38 19.83
CA PRO A 37 -17.85 -30.67 19.86
C PRO A 37 -18.85 -31.76 20.21
N ASN A 38 -18.84 -32.85 19.43
CA ASN A 38 -19.59 -34.05 19.79
C ASN A 38 -18.89 -34.77 20.97
N ILE A 39 -19.54 -35.80 21.52
CA ILE A 39 -19.00 -36.49 22.70
C ILE A 39 -17.63 -37.14 22.44
N ASN A 40 -17.37 -37.59 21.22
CA ASN A 40 -16.09 -38.18 20.83
C ASN A 40 -14.98 -37.14 20.77
N THR A 41 -15.26 -35.95 20.25
CA THR A 41 -14.34 -34.79 20.26
C THR A 41 -14.09 -34.30 21.68
N LEU A 42 -15.12 -34.22 22.53
CA LEU A 42 -14.96 -33.87 23.95
C LEU A 42 -14.09 -34.89 24.69
N ASN A 43 -14.27 -36.18 24.42
CA ASN A 43 -13.42 -37.22 24.99
C ASN A 43 -11.95 -37.05 24.59
N LEU A 44 -11.70 -36.72 23.31
CA LEU A 44 -10.36 -36.48 22.78
C LEU A 44 -9.72 -35.20 23.35
N MET A 45 -10.47 -34.09 23.42
CA MET A 45 -10.01 -32.84 24.03
C MET A 45 -9.58 -33.07 25.49
N GLN A 46 -10.38 -33.80 26.28
CA GLN A 46 -10.03 -34.14 27.66
C GLN A 46 -8.77 -35.01 27.77
N LEU A 47 -8.53 -35.90 26.81
CA LEU A 47 -7.35 -36.76 26.78
C LEU A 47 -6.09 -35.95 26.48
N LEU A 48 -6.14 -35.11 25.43
CA LEU A 48 -5.00 -34.30 24.99
C LEU A 48 -4.63 -33.26 26.05
N ASN A 49 -5.63 -32.61 26.66
CA ASN A 49 -5.41 -31.67 27.75
C ASN A 49 -4.66 -32.29 28.92
N TYR A 50 -5.09 -33.48 29.33
CA TYR A 50 -4.45 -34.19 30.43
C TYR A 50 -3.05 -34.69 30.07
N ALA A 51 -2.81 -35.00 28.79
CA ALA A 51 -1.47 -35.31 28.31
C ALA A 51 -0.54 -34.09 28.39
N VAL A 52 -1.01 -32.91 27.97
CA VAL A 52 -0.26 -31.65 28.05
C VAL A 52 0.03 -31.25 29.51
N GLU A 53 -0.91 -31.51 30.45
CA GLU A 53 -0.68 -31.28 31.88
C GLU A 53 0.53 -32.07 32.43
N HIS A 54 0.86 -33.21 31.81
CA HIS A 54 1.95 -34.09 32.25
C HIS A 54 3.27 -33.87 31.51
N THR A 55 3.35 -32.88 30.62
CA THR A 55 4.60 -32.50 29.96
C THR A 55 5.49 -31.66 30.87
N GLU A 56 6.80 -31.71 30.66
CA GLU A 56 7.76 -30.84 31.34
C GLU A 56 7.62 -29.38 30.90
N VAL A 57 8.17 -28.43 31.66
CA VAL A 57 8.03 -26.99 31.37
C VAL A 57 8.61 -26.59 30.01
N ASN A 58 9.65 -27.28 29.54
CA ASN A 58 10.31 -27.03 28.26
C ASN A 58 9.81 -27.96 27.12
N GLU A 59 8.74 -28.70 27.35
CA GLU A 59 8.14 -29.58 26.34
C GLU A 59 6.96 -28.91 25.63
N ILE A 60 6.91 -29.07 24.31
CA ILE A 60 5.89 -28.47 23.44
C ILE A 60 4.86 -29.53 22.99
N TYR A 61 3.62 -29.08 22.78
CA TYR A 61 2.58 -29.86 22.11
C TYR A 61 2.64 -29.65 20.59
N CYS A 62 2.61 -30.71 19.78
CA CYS A 62 2.61 -30.57 18.33
C CYS A 62 1.42 -31.32 17.72
N GLU A 63 0.62 -30.63 16.91
CA GLU A 63 -0.56 -31.17 16.24
C GLU A 63 -0.44 -31.02 14.72
N ILE A 64 -0.59 -32.12 13.99
CA ILE A 64 -0.60 -32.16 12.53
C ILE A 64 -2.02 -32.38 12.03
N GLY A 65 -2.46 -31.58 11.06
CA GLY A 65 -3.80 -31.68 10.47
C GLY A 65 -4.87 -30.97 11.31
N THR A 66 -4.50 -29.86 11.95
CA THR A 66 -5.46 -28.99 12.66
C THR A 66 -6.32 -28.22 11.66
N THR A 67 -7.65 -28.28 11.77
CA THR A 67 -8.56 -27.51 10.92
C THR A 67 -9.22 -26.38 11.69
N GLN A 68 -10.22 -26.69 12.52
CA GLN A 68 -11.01 -25.70 13.28
C GLN A 68 -10.52 -25.49 14.73
N GLY A 69 -9.43 -26.15 15.11
CA GLY A 69 -8.71 -25.89 16.37
C GLY A 69 -9.33 -26.46 17.65
N LEU A 70 -10.43 -27.22 17.58
CA LEU A 70 -11.08 -27.75 18.79
C LEU A 70 -10.16 -28.65 19.64
N THR A 71 -9.39 -29.53 19.00
CA THR A 71 -8.40 -30.41 19.66
C THR A 71 -7.21 -29.63 20.22
N LEU A 72 -6.74 -28.62 19.49
CA LEU A 72 -5.68 -27.70 19.90
C LEU A 72 -6.08 -26.85 21.11
N ILE A 73 -7.27 -26.24 21.08
CA ILE A 73 -7.87 -25.52 22.21
C ILE A 73 -8.04 -26.48 23.39
N GLY A 74 -8.56 -27.68 23.13
CA GLY A 74 -8.67 -28.74 24.12
C GLY A 74 -7.35 -29.00 24.83
N ALA A 75 -6.28 -29.23 24.06
CA ALA A 75 -4.95 -29.51 24.57
C ALA A 75 -4.40 -28.39 25.48
N LEU A 76 -4.54 -27.12 25.09
CA LEU A 76 -3.95 -25.98 25.79
C LEU A 76 -4.84 -25.33 26.86
N SER A 77 -6.13 -25.66 26.91
CA SER A 77 -7.07 -25.00 27.82
C SER A 77 -6.67 -25.17 29.29
N GLY A 78 -6.40 -24.06 29.97
CA GLY A 78 -5.95 -24.03 31.37
C GLY A 78 -4.44 -24.19 31.57
N HIS A 79 -3.64 -24.23 30.49
CA HIS A 79 -2.17 -24.39 30.52
C HIS A 79 -1.47 -23.21 29.81
N THR A 80 -1.60 -22.01 30.36
CA THR A 80 -1.11 -20.75 29.75
C THR A 80 0.39 -20.69 29.48
N GLU A 81 1.16 -21.55 30.13
CA GLU A 81 2.61 -21.67 30.04
C GLU A 81 3.08 -22.63 28.93
N LYS A 82 2.17 -23.39 28.30
CA LYS A 82 2.52 -24.42 27.33
C LYS A 82 2.42 -23.88 25.91
N MET A 83 3.50 -24.05 25.15
CA MET A 83 3.54 -23.68 23.74
C MET A 83 3.10 -24.85 22.86
N ALA A 84 2.60 -24.56 21.67
CA ALA A 84 2.23 -25.56 20.67
C ALA A 84 2.67 -25.23 19.25
N TYR A 85 2.96 -26.27 18.46
CA TYR A 85 3.00 -26.22 17.00
C TYR A 85 1.67 -26.70 16.43
N ALA A 86 1.07 -25.87 15.57
CA ALA A 86 -0.13 -26.19 14.82
C ALA A 86 0.24 -26.24 13.33
N VAL A 87 0.37 -27.46 12.78
CA VAL A 87 0.87 -27.70 11.43
C VAL A 87 -0.27 -28.16 10.52
N ASN A 88 -0.55 -27.39 9.49
CA ASN A 88 -1.44 -27.80 8.41
C ASN A 88 -1.17 -26.97 7.16
N ASN A 89 -1.46 -27.52 5.99
CA ASN A 89 -1.41 -26.76 4.75
C ASN A 89 -2.76 -26.09 4.52
N PHE A 90 -2.99 -24.96 5.20
CA PHE A 90 -4.22 -24.18 5.08
C PHE A 90 -4.34 -23.61 3.67
N SER A 91 -3.23 -23.27 3.02
CA SER A 91 -3.24 -22.77 1.64
C SER A 91 -3.84 -23.76 0.61
N ASN A 92 -3.73 -25.08 0.84
CA ASN A 92 -4.35 -26.12 0.00
C ASN A 92 -5.79 -26.48 0.38
N LEU A 93 -6.18 -26.29 1.66
CA LEU A 93 -7.50 -26.66 2.19
C LEU A 93 -8.49 -25.49 2.28
N ASP A 94 -8.00 -24.25 2.35
CA ASP A 94 -8.74 -23.02 2.66
C ASP A 94 -8.25 -21.82 1.83
N LEU A 95 -8.59 -21.80 0.54
CA LEU A 95 -8.20 -20.73 -0.39
C LEU A 95 -8.94 -19.39 -0.15
N THR A 96 -9.92 -19.35 0.76
CA THR A 96 -10.65 -18.15 1.17
C THR A 96 -10.11 -17.53 2.46
N GLY A 97 -9.31 -18.27 3.23
CA GLY A 97 -8.79 -17.88 4.55
C GLY A 97 -9.83 -17.96 5.67
N GLU A 98 -11.02 -18.50 5.41
CA GLU A 98 -12.13 -18.54 6.37
C GLU A 98 -11.91 -19.58 7.48
N LEU A 99 -11.32 -20.74 7.19
CA LEU A 99 -10.97 -21.77 8.18
C LEU A 99 -9.78 -21.35 9.03
N GLN A 100 -8.77 -20.69 8.44
CA GLN A 100 -7.65 -20.10 9.19
C GLN A 100 -8.14 -18.95 10.07
N GLN A 101 -9.06 -18.13 9.58
CA GLN A 101 -9.71 -17.08 10.36
C GLN A 101 -10.59 -17.66 11.47
N GLU A 102 -11.42 -18.67 11.20
CA GLU A 102 -12.24 -19.37 12.21
C GLU A 102 -11.35 -20.00 13.30
N LEU A 103 -10.22 -20.60 12.91
CA LEU A 103 -9.22 -21.14 13.83
C LEU A 103 -8.61 -20.04 14.73
N LEU A 104 -8.23 -18.91 14.14
CA LEU A 104 -7.65 -17.78 14.88
C LEU A 104 -8.67 -17.12 15.80
N GLU A 105 -9.91 -16.92 15.35
CA GLU A 105 -11.03 -16.42 16.15
C GLU A 105 -11.33 -17.37 17.32
N ASN A 106 -11.35 -18.68 17.06
CA ASN A 106 -11.52 -19.69 18.09
C ASN A 106 -10.39 -19.64 19.13
N LEU A 107 -9.12 -19.48 18.74
CA LEU A 107 -8.02 -19.33 19.70
C LEU A 107 -8.09 -18.03 20.49
N GLN A 108 -8.45 -16.92 19.85
CA GLN A 108 -8.62 -15.61 20.47
C GLN A 108 -9.73 -15.62 21.53
N LEU A 109 -10.83 -16.34 21.27
CA LEU A 109 -11.90 -16.54 22.26
C LEU A 109 -11.39 -17.20 23.56
N PHE A 110 -10.27 -17.92 23.52
CA PHE A 110 -9.64 -18.56 24.68
C PHE A 110 -8.32 -17.93 25.12
N ASN A 111 -7.89 -16.81 24.52
CA ASN A 111 -6.61 -16.15 24.75
C ASN A 111 -5.40 -17.08 24.56
N LEU A 112 -5.45 -17.95 23.54
CA LEU A 112 -4.41 -18.95 23.25
C LEU A 112 -3.51 -18.56 22.06
N GLU A 113 -3.78 -17.44 21.38
CA GLU A 113 -3.08 -17.01 20.17
C GLU A 113 -1.59 -16.76 20.37
N SER A 114 -1.17 -16.41 21.59
CA SER A 114 0.23 -16.20 21.94
C SER A 114 1.00 -17.48 22.26
N GLN A 115 0.29 -18.61 22.43
CA GLN A 115 0.87 -19.91 22.80
C GLN A 115 1.07 -20.83 21.57
N VAL A 116 0.49 -20.50 20.42
CA VAL A 116 0.47 -21.37 19.24
C VAL A 116 1.34 -20.78 18.13
N PHE A 117 2.33 -21.56 17.69
CA PHE A 117 3.07 -21.33 16.45
C PHE A 117 2.35 -22.02 15.29
N PHE A 118 1.86 -21.22 14.35
CA PHE A 118 1.22 -21.71 13.14
C PHE A 118 2.24 -21.98 12.03
N CYS A 119 2.19 -23.17 11.47
CA CYS A 119 3.03 -23.59 10.36
C CYS A 119 2.13 -23.94 9.16
N ASP A 120 1.94 -22.97 8.27
CA ASP A 120 1.11 -23.09 7.06
C ASP A 120 1.90 -23.71 5.90
N GLN A 121 2.15 -25.01 6.00
CA GLN A 121 2.92 -25.78 5.02
C GLN A 121 2.61 -27.27 5.15
N ASP A 122 3.10 -28.08 4.20
CA ASP A 122 3.01 -29.53 4.31
C ASP A 122 3.84 -30.05 5.49
N PHE A 123 3.37 -31.11 6.13
CA PHE A 123 4.02 -31.57 7.36
C PHE A 123 5.43 -32.12 7.10
N GLU A 124 5.69 -32.68 5.93
CA GLU A 124 7.01 -33.14 5.53
C GLU A 124 8.00 -31.97 5.43
N GLU A 125 7.56 -30.84 4.89
CA GLU A 125 8.35 -29.61 4.78
C GLU A 125 8.63 -29.04 6.17
N PHE A 126 7.60 -28.92 7.01
CA PHE A 126 7.75 -28.51 8.41
C PHE A 126 8.79 -29.36 9.16
N LEU A 127 8.72 -30.68 9.05
CA LEU A 127 9.65 -31.57 9.76
C LEU A 127 11.07 -31.53 9.19
N LEU A 128 11.25 -31.13 7.92
CA LEU A 128 12.56 -30.92 7.31
C LEU A 128 13.20 -29.60 7.76
N GLU A 129 12.40 -28.55 7.95
CA GLU A 129 12.85 -27.21 8.35
C GLU A 129 13.01 -27.05 9.87
N LEU A 130 12.31 -27.86 10.66
CA LEU A 130 12.35 -27.80 12.12
C LEU A 130 13.76 -27.79 12.75
N PRO A 131 14.80 -28.46 12.19
CA PRO A 131 16.18 -28.35 12.68
C PRO A 131 16.83 -26.96 12.51
N GLU A 132 16.39 -26.14 11.55
CA GLU A 132 16.97 -24.82 11.24
C GLU A 132 16.43 -23.71 12.16
N VAL A 133 15.30 -23.98 12.82
CA VAL A 133 14.73 -23.09 13.84
C VAL A 133 15.40 -23.43 15.17
N GLU A 134 16.31 -22.58 15.66
CA GLU A 134 16.95 -22.73 16.99
C GLU A 134 15.87 -22.73 18.10
N THR A 135 15.34 -23.91 18.43
CA THR A 135 14.40 -24.09 19.53
C THR A 135 15.00 -25.05 20.55
N GLU A 136 15.17 -24.58 21.79
CA GLU A 136 15.67 -25.39 22.91
C GLU A 136 14.63 -26.41 23.44
N ASN A 137 13.46 -26.51 22.80
CA ASN A 137 12.28 -27.21 23.31
C ASN A 137 11.99 -28.50 22.55
N ASN A 138 11.81 -29.61 23.27
CA ASN A 138 11.48 -30.90 22.67
C ASN A 138 9.96 -31.14 22.65
N ILE A 139 9.47 -32.00 21.76
CA ILE A 139 8.04 -32.32 21.64
C ILE A 139 7.66 -33.40 22.66
N GLY A 140 6.91 -33.03 23.70
CA GLY A 140 6.48 -33.96 24.76
C GLY A 140 5.17 -34.69 24.44
N VAL A 141 4.30 -34.07 23.63
CA VAL A 141 3.06 -34.69 23.13
C VAL A 141 2.90 -34.35 21.64
N TYR A 142 2.77 -35.39 20.82
CA TYR A 142 2.59 -35.28 19.38
C TYR A 142 1.27 -35.92 18.95
N PHE A 143 0.40 -35.15 18.30
CA PHE A 143 -0.88 -35.61 17.79
C PHE A 143 -0.90 -35.59 16.26
N TYR A 144 -0.95 -36.79 15.66
CA TYR A 144 -1.10 -36.95 14.22
C TYR A 144 -2.57 -37.11 13.82
N ASN A 145 -3.12 -36.06 13.20
CA ASN A 145 -4.47 -36.00 12.65
C ASN A 145 -4.47 -35.76 11.12
N GLY A 146 -3.37 -36.09 10.45
CA GLY A 146 -3.21 -35.94 9.00
C GLY A 146 -3.95 -37.00 8.17
N SER A 147 -3.58 -37.11 6.88
CA SER A 147 -4.20 -38.05 5.95
C SER A 147 -4.04 -39.51 6.45
N PRO A 148 -5.12 -40.31 6.46
CA PRO A 148 -5.12 -41.66 7.01
C PRO A 148 -4.64 -42.73 6.01
N ASP A 149 -3.84 -42.36 5.01
CA ASP A 149 -3.19 -43.30 4.11
C ASP A 149 -1.88 -43.83 4.73
N TYR A 150 -1.43 -44.98 4.24
CA TYR A 150 -0.26 -45.67 4.80
C TYR A 150 1.01 -44.81 4.75
N ARG A 151 1.27 -44.12 3.62
CA ARG A 151 2.52 -43.39 3.40
C ARG A 151 2.59 -42.17 4.31
N SER A 152 1.53 -41.36 4.35
CA SER A 152 1.51 -40.12 5.13
C SER A 152 1.65 -40.40 6.62
N VAL A 153 0.93 -41.41 7.13
CA VAL A 153 1.02 -41.81 8.55
C VAL A 153 2.41 -42.32 8.88
N LEU A 154 2.98 -43.22 8.07
CA LEU A 154 4.31 -43.77 8.32
C LEU A 154 5.38 -42.67 8.30
N LEU A 155 5.35 -41.77 7.31
CA LEU A 155 6.30 -40.66 7.22
C LEU A 155 6.16 -39.69 8.40
N GLY A 156 4.94 -39.29 8.78
CA GLY A 156 4.71 -38.40 9.91
C GLY A 156 5.26 -38.98 11.22
N LEU A 157 5.09 -40.28 11.44
CA LEU A 157 5.60 -40.95 12.64
C LEU A 157 7.12 -41.18 12.61
N MET A 158 7.72 -41.36 11.43
CA MET A 158 9.17 -41.54 11.29
C MET A 158 9.93 -40.21 11.41
N LEU A 159 9.44 -39.17 10.73
CA LEU A 159 10.14 -37.89 10.61
C LEU A 159 10.08 -37.07 11.91
N ILE A 160 9.05 -37.25 12.74
CA ILE A 160 8.95 -36.56 14.03
C ILE A 160 9.97 -37.05 15.06
N LYS A 161 10.45 -38.30 14.92
CA LYS A 161 11.29 -39.00 15.90
C LYS A 161 12.46 -38.16 16.46
N PRO A 162 13.25 -37.43 15.65
CA PRO A 162 14.40 -36.68 16.15
C PRO A 162 14.04 -35.52 17.08
N PHE A 163 12.78 -35.07 17.06
CA PHE A 163 12.30 -33.88 17.79
C PHE A 163 11.48 -34.24 19.04
N LEU A 164 11.19 -35.53 19.25
CA LEU A 164 10.48 -35.99 20.43
C LEU A 164 11.36 -35.84 21.68
N ALA A 165 10.73 -35.46 22.80
CA ALA A 165 11.37 -35.45 24.10
C ALA A 165 11.87 -36.84 24.49
N LYS A 166 12.76 -36.92 25.49
CA LYS A 166 13.33 -38.19 25.96
C LYS A 166 12.27 -39.24 26.24
N GLU A 167 11.14 -38.80 26.79
CA GLU A 167 9.89 -39.53 26.88
C GLU A 167 8.78 -38.66 26.29
N ALA A 168 8.01 -39.18 25.33
CA ALA A 168 6.94 -38.45 24.67
C ALA A 168 5.71 -39.33 24.42
N LEU A 169 4.53 -38.71 24.40
CA LEU A 169 3.28 -39.35 24.02
C LEU A 169 2.96 -39.05 22.55
N VAL A 170 2.80 -40.10 21.75
CA VAL A 170 2.38 -40.01 20.35
C VAL A 170 0.95 -40.52 20.23
N VAL A 171 0.05 -39.64 19.79
CA VAL A 171 -1.38 -39.89 19.61
C VAL A 171 -1.67 -39.93 18.12
N ILE A 172 -2.26 -41.03 17.64
CA ILE A 172 -2.55 -41.23 16.21
C ILE A 172 -4.06 -41.34 16.04
N ASN A 173 -4.66 -40.45 15.26
CA ASN A 173 -6.09 -40.54 14.92
C ASN A 173 -6.36 -41.57 13.81
N ASN A 174 -7.63 -41.91 13.60
CA ASN A 174 -8.08 -42.86 12.57
C ASN A 174 -7.52 -44.29 12.74
N ALA A 175 -7.18 -44.69 13.97
CA ALA A 175 -6.57 -45.98 14.26
C ALA A 175 -7.46 -47.20 13.95
N ASN A 176 -8.75 -47.00 13.66
CA ASN A 176 -9.64 -48.05 13.19
C ASN A 176 -9.39 -48.44 11.72
N LYS A 177 -8.65 -47.63 10.94
CA LYS A 177 -8.37 -47.89 9.53
C LYS A 177 -7.18 -48.83 9.38
N SER A 178 -7.34 -49.85 8.54
CA SER A 178 -6.33 -50.87 8.24
C SER A 178 -4.96 -50.30 7.83
N LEU A 179 -4.94 -49.25 7.00
CA LEU A 179 -3.70 -48.61 6.54
C LEU A 179 -2.94 -47.91 7.67
N VAL A 180 -3.66 -47.20 8.54
CA VAL A 180 -3.10 -46.54 9.72
C VAL A 180 -2.55 -47.59 10.69
N GLN A 181 -3.29 -48.69 10.87
CA GLN A 181 -2.84 -49.83 11.68
C GLN A 181 -1.54 -50.43 11.15
N GLN A 182 -1.49 -50.68 9.85
CA GLN A 182 -0.28 -51.21 9.21
C GLN A 182 0.91 -50.26 9.39
N ALA A 183 0.71 -48.95 9.24
CA ALA A 183 1.78 -47.96 9.34
C ALA A 183 2.44 -47.93 10.73
N TYR A 184 1.67 -47.88 11.83
CA TYR A 184 2.29 -47.86 13.16
C TYR A 184 2.90 -49.21 13.56
N TRP A 185 2.39 -50.34 13.05
CA TRP A 185 3.02 -51.65 13.27
C TRP A 185 4.36 -51.75 12.54
N ASP A 186 4.46 -51.22 11.32
CA ASP A 186 5.72 -51.18 10.56
C ASP A 186 6.73 -50.20 11.17
N LEU A 187 6.25 -49.06 11.69
CA LEU A 187 7.07 -48.15 12.49
C LEU A 187 7.70 -48.88 13.68
N MET A 188 6.89 -49.59 14.46
CA MET A 188 7.35 -50.32 15.64
C MET A 188 8.22 -51.53 15.32
N ALA A 189 8.05 -52.13 14.15
CA ALA A 189 8.96 -53.16 13.65
C ALA A 189 10.35 -52.59 13.33
N SER A 190 10.40 -51.29 12.98
CA SER A 190 11.61 -50.58 12.57
C SER A 190 12.28 -49.83 13.72
N PHE A 191 11.54 -49.47 14.77
CA PHE A 191 11.99 -48.60 15.86
C PHE A 191 11.57 -49.14 17.22
N THR A 192 12.55 -49.52 18.04
CA THR A 192 12.39 -50.19 19.33
C THR A 192 12.01 -49.23 20.47
N GLU A 193 12.17 -47.93 20.22
CA GLU A 193 11.91 -46.85 21.17
C GLU A 193 10.41 -46.59 21.34
N TYR A 194 9.59 -47.05 20.39
CA TYR A 194 8.13 -46.92 20.44
C TYR A 194 7.47 -48.12 21.10
N LYS A 195 6.49 -47.85 21.97
CA LYS A 195 5.64 -48.86 22.62
C LYS A 195 4.17 -48.51 22.43
N ILE A 196 3.38 -49.42 21.89
CA ILE A 196 1.92 -49.37 22.06
C ILE A 196 1.60 -49.41 23.55
N LEU A 197 0.79 -48.45 23.96
CA LEU A 197 0.23 -48.36 25.30
C LEU A 197 -0.88 -49.40 25.48
N SER A 198 -0.50 -50.67 25.61
CA SER A 198 -1.39 -51.84 25.65
C SER A 198 -1.81 -52.26 27.07
N GLU A 199 -1.44 -51.50 28.10
CA GLU A 199 -1.58 -51.89 29.52
C GLU A 199 -2.79 -51.27 30.25
N LEU A 200 -3.68 -50.57 29.54
CA LEU A 200 -5.00 -50.19 30.06
C LEU A 200 -6.01 -51.24 29.59
N PRO A 201 -6.40 -52.25 30.40
CA PRO A 201 -7.13 -53.44 29.93
C PRO A 201 -8.53 -53.15 29.34
N LYS A 202 -8.99 -51.90 29.45
CA LYS A 202 -10.28 -51.41 28.95
C LYS A 202 -10.16 -50.33 27.87
N PHE A 203 -8.96 -49.78 27.62
CA PHE A 203 -8.79 -48.67 26.66
C PHE A 203 -9.05 -49.12 25.21
N ALA A 204 -8.53 -50.29 24.84
CA ALA A 204 -8.74 -50.87 23.49
C ALA A 204 -10.23 -51.10 23.16
N GLN A 205 -11.08 -51.30 24.17
CA GLN A 205 -12.53 -51.50 23.97
C GLN A 205 -13.26 -50.18 23.69
N ILE A 206 -12.73 -49.06 24.17
CA ILE A 206 -13.38 -47.74 24.09
C ILE A 206 -12.64 -46.76 23.17
N ASN A 207 -11.53 -47.17 22.54
CA ASN A 207 -10.71 -46.29 21.69
C ASN A 207 -11.51 -45.63 20.55
N HIS A 208 -12.50 -46.34 20.00
CA HIS A 208 -13.43 -45.86 18.97
C HIS A 208 -14.35 -44.73 19.45
N LEU A 209 -14.46 -44.50 20.76
CA LEU A 209 -15.19 -43.37 21.36
C LEU A 209 -14.35 -42.08 21.44
N PHE A 210 -13.11 -42.12 20.97
CA PHE A 210 -12.23 -40.97 20.79
C PHE A 210 -12.06 -40.73 19.27
N GLY A 211 -12.99 -40.00 18.67
CA GLY A 211 -12.99 -39.72 17.23
C GLY A 211 -13.19 -40.96 16.35
N ASN A 212 -12.32 -41.15 15.34
CA ASN A 212 -12.31 -42.30 14.43
C ASN A 212 -11.45 -43.48 14.97
N GLY A 213 -11.35 -43.57 16.29
CA GLY A 213 -10.39 -44.43 16.97
C GLY A 213 -9.03 -43.74 17.10
N ILE A 214 -8.44 -43.80 18.30
CA ILE A 214 -7.06 -43.37 18.54
C ILE A 214 -6.14 -44.54 18.89
N GLN A 215 -4.89 -44.42 18.50
CA GLN A 215 -3.80 -45.26 18.98
C GLN A 215 -2.82 -44.40 19.78
N LEU A 216 -2.48 -44.86 20.98
CA LEU A 216 -1.48 -44.24 21.84
C LEU A 216 -0.18 -45.03 21.76
N LEU A 217 0.90 -44.34 21.42
CA LEU A 217 2.27 -44.84 21.49
C LEU A 217 3.05 -44.01 22.50
N ILE A 218 3.91 -44.67 23.27
CA ILE A 218 4.94 -44.01 24.08
C ILE A 218 6.25 -44.12 23.34
N PHE A 219 6.91 -42.99 23.16
CA PHE A 219 8.30 -42.93 22.75
C PHE A 219 9.18 -42.76 23.99
N ASP A 220 10.20 -43.61 24.11
CA ASP A 220 11.22 -43.50 25.14
C ASP A 220 12.59 -43.74 24.49
N SER A 221 13.40 -42.68 24.43
CA SER A 221 14.72 -42.68 23.79
C SER A 221 15.72 -43.64 24.43
N GLN A 222 15.52 -44.05 25.68
CA GLN A 222 16.39 -45.01 26.38
C GLN A 222 15.85 -46.44 26.32
N ARG A 223 14.64 -46.62 25.78
CA ARG A 223 14.00 -47.92 25.63
C ARG A 223 14.60 -48.69 24.47
N ASN A 224 15.00 -49.93 24.76
CA ASN A 224 15.43 -50.88 23.75
C ASN A 224 14.61 -52.17 23.85
N HIS A 225 13.29 -52.04 23.66
CA HIS A 225 12.35 -53.16 23.78
C HIS A 225 11.82 -53.55 22.40
N ASN A 226 12.09 -54.78 21.98
CA ASN A 226 11.54 -55.34 20.76
C ASN A 226 10.29 -56.15 21.05
N TYR A 227 9.21 -55.85 20.32
CA TYR A 227 8.08 -56.76 20.24
C TYR A 227 8.54 -58.09 19.66
N SER A 228 7.96 -59.20 20.14
CA SER A 228 8.31 -60.50 19.57
C SER A 228 8.03 -60.48 18.06
N PRO A 229 8.92 -61.00 17.20
CA PRO A 229 8.67 -61.04 15.76
C PRO A 229 7.33 -61.72 15.42
N SER A 230 6.92 -62.72 16.20
CA SER A 230 5.60 -63.35 16.09
C SER A 230 4.43 -62.40 16.36
N THR A 231 4.55 -61.46 17.30
CA THR A 231 3.52 -60.44 17.56
C THR A 231 3.42 -59.49 16.38
N ILE A 232 4.55 -58.98 15.88
CA ILE A 232 4.57 -58.06 14.72
C ILE A 232 3.95 -58.74 13.50
N ILE A 233 4.41 -59.96 13.16
CA ILE A 233 3.93 -60.70 11.97
C ILE A 233 2.43 -61.01 12.04
N ASN A 234 1.91 -61.31 13.24
CA ASN A 234 0.48 -61.60 13.42
C ASN A 234 -0.39 -60.33 13.39
N SER A 235 0.16 -59.18 13.75
CA SER A 235 -0.53 -57.90 13.77
C SER A 235 -0.47 -57.16 12.44
N CYS A 236 0.57 -57.38 11.62
CA CYS A 236 0.65 -56.84 10.27
C CYS A 236 -0.39 -57.51 9.34
N GLN A 237 -1.16 -56.68 8.64
CA GLN A 237 -2.21 -57.08 7.72
C GLN A 237 -1.64 -57.52 6.37
N LYS A 238 -1.52 -58.83 6.18
CA LYS A 238 -0.95 -59.44 4.94
C LYS A 238 -1.59 -58.96 3.64
N ASN A 239 -2.91 -58.70 3.64
CA ASN A 239 -3.60 -58.19 2.45
C ASN A 239 -3.18 -56.76 2.09
N VAL A 240 -2.92 -55.91 3.10
CA VAL A 240 -2.43 -54.54 2.90
C VAL A 240 -1.00 -54.58 2.40
N ILE A 241 -0.14 -55.40 3.01
CA ILE A 241 1.24 -55.60 2.56
C ILE A 241 1.28 -56.09 1.11
N THR A 242 0.40 -57.04 0.76
CA THR A 242 0.29 -57.59 -0.59
C THR A 242 -0.28 -56.56 -1.58
N ALA A 243 -1.24 -55.73 -1.16
CA ALA A 243 -1.78 -54.65 -1.99
C ALA A 243 -0.73 -53.56 -2.27
N ILE A 244 0.04 -53.17 -1.24
CA ILE A 244 1.16 -52.23 -1.38
C ILE A 244 2.22 -52.81 -2.32
N SER A 245 2.51 -54.12 -2.24
CA SER A 245 3.46 -54.78 -3.15
C SER A 245 2.91 -54.98 -4.57
N ASN A 246 1.59 -55.06 -4.74
CA ASN A 246 0.92 -55.31 -6.02
C ASN A 246 0.43 -54.03 -6.72
N LEU A 247 0.76 -52.84 -6.20
CA LEU A 247 0.43 -51.53 -6.79
C LEU A 247 0.97 -51.29 -8.22
N GLN A 248 1.53 -52.31 -8.89
CA GLN A 248 1.85 -52.26 -10.32
C GLN A 248 0.73 -52.74 -11.25
N GLN A 249 -0.24 -53.56 -10.86
CA GLN A 249 -1.24 -54.10 -11.83
C GLN A 249 -2.54 -54.59 -11.14
N TRP A 250 -3.70 -53.92 -11.33
CA TRP A 250 -4.92 -54.48 -11.98
C TRP A 250 -6.23 -53.63 -11.91
N GLU A 251 -6.97 -53.64 -13.04
CA GLU A 251 -8.45 -53.68 -13.29
C GLU A 251 -9.38 -52.52 -12.83
N ALA A 252 -9.62 -51.53 -13.72
CA ALA A 252 -10.58 -50.42 -13.48
C ALA A 252 -11.58 -50.09 -14.63
N GLU A 253 -11.43 -50.63 -15.84
CA GLU A 253 -12.09 -50.03 -17.02
C GLU A 253 -13.61 -50.25 -17.09
N SER A 254 -14.16 -51.39 -16.66
CA SER A 254 -15.60 -51.70 -16.84
C SER A 254 -16.52 -51.05 -15.79
N SER A 255 -16.00 -50.66 -14.63
CA SER A 255 -16.76 -50.01 -13.56
C SER A 255 -16.70 -48.48 -13.65
N TRP A 256 -15.62 -47.94 -14.20
CA TRP A 256 -15.37 -46.49 -14.27
C TRP A 256 -16.40 -45.75 -15.15
N GLN A 257 -16.75 -46.34 -16.30
CA GLN A 257 -17.59 -45.67 -17.28
C GLN A 257 -19.02 -45.42 -16.77
N LEU A 258 -19.59 -46.37 -16.01
CA LEU A 258 -20.92 -46.22 -15.41
C LEU A 258 -20.95 -45.09 -14.36
N PHE A 259 -19.91 -44.99 -13.53
CA PHE A 259 -19.79 -43.94 -12.51
C PHE A 259 -19.55 -42.56 -13.14
N TYR A 260 -18.80 -42.48 -14.24
CA TYR A 260 -18.59 -41.24 -14.98
C TYR A 260 -19.89 -40.71 -15.60
N GLU A 261 -20.70 -41.59 -16.20
CA GLU A 261 -22.01 -41.21 -16.75
C GLU A 261 -22.98 -40.71 -15.66
N GLU A 262 -22.99 -41.34 -14.48
CA GLU A 262 -23.77 -40.88 -13.33
C GLU A 262 -23.33 -39.47 -12.87
N ALA A 263 -22.02 -39.21 -12.78
CA ALA A 263 -21.48 -37.92 -12.39
C ALA A 263 -21.90 -36.80 -13.36
N ILE A 264 -21.86 -37.08 -14.67
CA ILE A 264 -22.30 -36.16 -15.72
C ILE A 264 -23.81 -35.90 -15.64
N TYR A 265 -24.62 -36.94 -15.42
CA TYR A 265 -26.06 -36.79 -15.24
C TYR A 265 -26.41 -35.88 -14.06
N LEU A 266 -25.77 -36.10 -12.90
CA LEU A 266 -25.97 -35.27 -11.72
C LEU A 266 -25.53 -33.80 -11.97
N HIS A 267 -24.44 -33.60 -12.72
CA HIS A 267 -23.96 -32.27 -13.12
C HIS A 267 -25.00 -31.56 -14.00
N GLN A 268 -25.59 -32.25 -14.99
CA GLN A 268 -26.63 -31.68 -15.86
C GLN A 268 -27.94 -31.34 -15.11
N GLN A 269 -28.28 -32.12 -14.07
CA GLN A 269 -29.43 -31.86 -13.19
C GLN A 269 -29.14 -30.77 -12.14
N GLN A 270 -27.97 -30.11 -12.19
CA GLN A 270 -27.55 -29.06 -11.24
C GLN A 270 -27.47 -29.56 -9.78
N GLN A 271 -27.27 -30.85 -9.56
CA GLN A 271 -27.04 -31.42 -8.23
C GLN A 271 -25.55 -31.30 -7.86
N TRP A 272 -25.08 -30.06 -7.69
CA TRP A 272 -23.66 -29.69 -7.61
C TRP A 272 -22.85 -30.50 -6.61
N GLN A 273 -23.34 -30.64 -5.37
CA GLN A 273 -22.64 -31.34 -4.29
C GLN A 273 -22.49 -32.84 -4.55
N LEU A 274 -23.51 -33.46 -5.15
CA LEU A 274 -23.49 -34.89 -5.48
C LEU A 274 -22.59 -35.17 -6.68
N ALA A 275 -22.64 -34.30 -7.70
CA ALA A 275 -21.76 -34.39 -8.86
C ALA A 275 -20.28 -34.17 -8.47
N GLU A 276 -19.98 -33.17 -7.64
CA GLU A 276 -18.62 -32.94 -7.12
C GLU A 276 -18.08 -34.16 -6.39
N LYS A 277 -18.87 -34.73 -5.46
CA LYS A 277 -18.49 -35.94 -4.73
C LYS A 277 -18.18 -37.10 -5.67
N LYS A 278 -19.01 -37.31 -6.70
CA LYS A 278 -18.82 -38.38 -7.69
C LYS A 278 -17.57 -38.17 -8.55
N TYR A 279 -17.27 -36.94 -8.99
CA TYR A 279 -16.01 -36.65 -9.68
C TYR A 279 -14.79 -36.88 -8.77
N GLN A 280 -14.86 -36.51 -7.49
CA GLN A 280 -13.79 -36.77 -6.53
C GLN A 280 -13.58 -38.28 -6.32
N GLU A 281 -14.66 -39.06 -6.19
CA GLU A 281 -14.59 -40.53 -6.12
C GLU A 281 -13.95 -41.14 -7.38
N LEU A 282 -14.29 -40.65 -8.57
CA LEU A 282 -13.68 -41.07 -9.83
C LEU A 282 -12.19 -40.74 -9.92
N LEU A 283 -11.76 -39.59 -9.37
CA LEU A 283 -10.36 -39.19 -9.31
C LEU A 283 -9.54 -39.97 -8.27
N LEU A 284 -10.18 -40.48 -7.21
CA LEU A 284 -9.52 -41.45 -6.31
C LEU A 284 -9.21 -42.77 -7.03
N TRP A 285 -10.01 -43.14 -8.03
CA TRP A 285 -9.80 -44.33 -8.85
C TRP A 285 -8.83 -44.11 -10.01
N GLN A 286 -8.97 -42.99 -10.73
CA GLN A 286 -8.13 -42.62 -11.85
C GLN A 286 -7.62 -41.18 -11.67
N PRO A 287 -6.58 -40.98 -10.84
CA PRO A 287 -6.06 -39.65 -10.51
C PRO A 287 -5.43 -38.95 -11.71
N ASN A 288 -5.12 -39.68 -12.78
CA ASN A 288 -4.58 -39.14 -14.03
C ASN A 288 -5.62 -39.14 -15.17
N ASN A 289 -6.92 -39.12 -14.88
CA ASN A 289 -7.95 -39.02 -15.93
C ASN A 289 -8.26 -37.55 -16.27
N PRO A 290 -7.83 -37.04 -17.44
CA PRO A 290 -7.96 -35.62 -17.77
C PRO A 290 -9.43 -35.20 -17.90
N LEU A 291 -10.30 -36.07 -18.40
CA LEU A 291 -11.70 -35.77 -18.62
C LEU A 291 -12.46 -35.53 -17.30
N VAL A 292 -12.17 -36.31 -16.25
CA VAL A 292 -12.81 -36.14 -14.94
C VAL A 292 -12.36 -34.85 -14.27
N TRP A 293 -11.05 -34.55 -14.31
CA TRP A 293 -10.53 -33.27 -13.84
C TRP A 293 -11.18 -32.10 -14.59
N LEU A 294 -11.27 -32.16 -15.92
CA LEU A 294 -11.89 -31.12 -16.72
C LEU A 294 -13.35 -30.87 -16.30
N GLN A 295 -14.16 -31.92 -16.15
CA GLN A 295 -15.57 -31.80 -15.79
C GLN A 295 -15.79 -31.29 -14.36
N LEU A 296 -14.94 -31.68 -13.43
CA LEU A 296 -14.92 -31.12 -12.08
C LEU A 296 -14.56 -29.63 -12.10
N GLY A 297 -13.60 -29.25 -12.95
CA GLY A 297 -13.23 -27.86 -13.19
C GLY A 297 -14.39 -27.03 -13.74
N VAL A 298 -15.09 -27.53 -14.75
CA VAL A 298 -16.29 -26.91 -15.32
C VAL A 298 -17.38 -26.73 -14.24
N LEU A 299 -17.61 -27.73 -13.39
CA LEU A 299 -18.54 -27.64 -12.27
C LEU A 299 -18.13 -26.51 -11.30
N TYR A 300 -16.86 -26.43 -10.93
CA TYR A 300 -16.37 -25.35 -10.07
C TYR A 300 -16.54 -23.97 -10.71
N TYR A 301 -16.31 -23.84 -12.03
CA TYR A 301 -16.58 -22.59 -12.74
C TYR A 301 -18.07 -22.20 -12.66
N GLN A 302 -18.99 -23.15 -12.91
CA GLN A 302 -20.44 -22.90 -12.89
C GLN A 302 -20.95 -22.54 -11.50
N THR A 303 -20.36 -23.10 -10.44
CA THR A 303 -20.69 -22.78 -9.04
C THR A 303 -20.02 -21.51 -8.51
N GLY A 304 -19.21 -20.82 -9.32
CA GLY A 304 -18.51 -19.59 -8.93
C GLY A 304 -17.20 -19.81 -8.17
N ASN A 305 -16.74 -21.06 -8.01
CA ASN A 305 -15.48 -21.42 -7.36
C ASN A 305 -14.29 -21.33 -8.34
N TYR A 306 -13.97 -20.13 -8.80
CA TYR A 306 -13.02 -19.91 -9.91
C TYR A 306 -11.59 -20.39 -9.61
N GLN A 307 -11.09 -20.21 -8.39
CA GLN A 307 -9.73 -20.66 -8.02
C GLN A 307 -9.60 -22.19 -8.06
N LYS A 308 -10.62 -22.92 -7.56
CA LYS A 308 -10.68 -24.38 -7.63
C LYS A 308 -10.80 -24.87 -9.07
N SER A 309 -11.62 -24.19 -9.87
CA SER A 309 -11.73 -24.44 -11.31
C SER A 309 -10.37 -24.35 -12.00
N ILE A 310 -9.61 -23.27 -11.77
CA ILE A 310 -8.28 -23.08 -12.38
C ILE A 310 -7.32 -24.19 -11.98
N SER A 311 -7.22 -24.53 -10.70
CA SER A 311 -6.32 -25.57 -10.20
C SER A 311 -6.62 -26.94 -10.84
N VAL A 312 -7.90 -27.34 -10.83
CA VAL A 312 -8.33 -28.63 -11.34
C VAL A 312 -8.22 -28.71 -12.87
N ILE A 313 -8.56 -27.65 -13.60
CA ILE A 313 -8.39 -27.61 -15.06
C ILE A 313 -6.90 -27.62 -15.43
N SER A 314 -6.04 -26.94 -14.68
CA SER A 314 -4.59 -26.97 -14.91
C SER A 314 -4.06 -28.40 -14.79
N LYS A 315 -4.48 -29.15 -13.77
CA LYS A 315 -4.15 -30.58 -13.65
C LYS A 315 -4.65 -31.41 -14.83
N SER A 316 -5.87 -31.16 -15.31
CA SER A 316 -6.38 -31.80 -16.53
C SER A 316 -5.46 -31.54 -17.74
N LEU A 317 -4.99 -30.31 -17.90
CA LEU A 317 -4.19 -29.87 -19.04
C LEU A 317 -2.73 -30.33 -18.95
N GLU A 318 -2.19 -30.52 -17.75
CA GLU A 318 -0.89 -31.16 -17.52
C GLU A 318 -0.88 -32.62 -17.97
N ILE A 319 -2.01 -33.32 -17.77
CA ILE A 319 -2.18 -34.71 -18.20
C ILE A 319 -2.42 -34.77 -19.71
N GLU A 320 -3.42 -34.05 -20.20
CA GLU A 320 -3.77 -34.02 -21.62
C GLU A 320 -4.22 -32.60 -22.06
N PRO A 321 -3.42 -31.92 -22.89
CA PRO A 321 -3.78 -30.65 -23.47
C PRO A 321 -5.07 -30.75 -24.32
N SER A 322 -6.10 -29.98 -23.99
CA SER A 322 -7.36 -29.96 -24.74
C SER A 322 -7.86 -28.54 -24.98
N SER A 323 -8.49 -28.31 -26.14
CA SER A 323 -9.04 -26.99 -26.50
C SER A 323 -10.11 -26.53 -25.49
N TYR A 324 -11.00 -27.44 -25.09
CA TYR A 324 -12.05 -27.21 -24.10
C TYR A 324 -11.47 -26.90 -22.70
N GLY A 325 -10.40 -27.59 -22.29
CA GLY A 325 -9.71 -27.31 -21.04
C GLY A 325 -9.08 -25.91 -21.01
N TYR A 326 -8.31 -25.55 -22.05
CA TYR A 326 -7.72 -24.21 -22.13
C TYR A 326 -8.79 -23.11 -22.20
N TYR A 327 -9.94 -23.37 -22.81
CA TYR A 327 -11.06 -22.43 -22.83
C TYR A 327 -11.64 -22.17 -21.43
N TYR A 328 -11.93 -23.22 -20.65
CA TYR A 328 -12.43 -23.04 -19.28
C TYR A 328 -11.36 -22.52 -18.31
N LEU A 329 -10.08 -22.83 -18.54
CA LEU A 329 -8.97 -22.19 -17.83
C LEU A 329 -8.99 -20.67 -18.07
N GLY A 330 -9.14 -20.25 -19.34
CA GLY A 330 -9.26 -18.84 -19.72
C GLY A 330 -10.44 -18.15 -19.03
N LEU A 331 -11.61 -18.79 -19.00
CA LEU A 331 -12.80 -18.27 -18.32
C LEU A 331 -12.57 -18.08 -16.81
N GLY A 332 -11.94 -19.06 -16.15
CA GLY A 332 -11.63 -18.98 -14.71
C GLY A 332 -10.63 -17.87 -14.39
N LEU A 333 -9.56 -17.77 -15.18
CA LEU A 333 -8.52 -16.74 -15.05
C LEU A 333 -9.09 -15.33 -15.27
N GLU A 334 -10.03 -15.17 -16.20
CA GLU A 334 -10.73 -13.91 -16.43
C GLU A 334 -11.52 -13.46 -15.19
N LYS A 335 -12.21 -14.39 -14.51
CA LYS A 335 -13.01 -14.08 -13.30
C LYS A 335 -12.18 -13.63 -12.10
N ILE A 336 -10.92 -14.06 -12.02
CA ILE A 336 -9.98 -13.62 -10.97
C ILE A 336 -9.04 -12.49 -11.44
N SER A 337 -9.36 -11.83 -12.55
CA SER A 337 -8.59 -10.71 -13.12
C SER A 337 -7.15 -11.04 -13.55
N GLN A 338 -6.83 -12.31 -13.83
CA GLN A 338 -5.54 -12.73 -14.40
C GLN A 338 -5.57 -12.67 -15.94
N ILE A 339 -5.68 -11.45 -16.46
CA ILE A 339 -6.02 -11.16 -17.87
C ILE A 339 -5.01 -11.73 -18.88
N GLU A 340 -3.70 -11.60 -18.64
CA GLU A 340 -2.68 -12.08 -19.60
C GLU A 340 -2.67 -13.61 -19.73
N GLN A 341 -2.86 -14.31 -18.60
CA GLN A 341 -2.92 -15.77 -18.61
C GLN A 341 -4.22 -16.28 -19.25
N ALA A 342 -5.33 -15.56 -19.05
CA ALA A 342 -6.59 -15.85 -19.74
C ALA A 342 -6.45 -15.72 -21.26
N ILE A 343 -5.81 -14.65 -21.75
CA ILE A 343 -5.50 -14.46 -23.17
C ILE A 343 -4.67 -15.62 -23.72
N ALA A 344 -3.59 -15.99 -23.03
CA ALA A 344 -2.74 -17.11 -23.44
C ALA A 344 -3.51 -18.43 -23.51
N SER A 345 -4.41 -18.66 -22.55
CA SER A 345 -5.26 -19.85 -22.50
C SER A 345 -6.23 -19.91 -23.68
N TYR A 346 -6.94 -18.82 -23.99
CA TYR A 346 -7.81 -18.78 -25.18
C TYR A 346 -7.03 -18.99 -26.49
N GLN A 347 -5.81 -18.44 -26.60
CA GLN A 347 -4.94 -18.66 -27.76
C GLN A 347 -4.53 -20.14 -27.90
N GLN A 348 -4.22 -20.83 -26.80
CA GLN A 348 -3.95 -22.28 -26.84
C GLN A 348 -5.19 -23.08 -27.22
N ALA A 349 -6.37 -22.71 -26.71
CA ALA A 349 -7.63 -23.36 -27.09
C ALA A 349 -7.85 -23.30 -28.61
N ILE A 350 -7.65 -22.12 -29.20
CA ILE A 350 -7.75 -21.87 -30.65
C ILE A 350 -6.69 -22.64 -31.44
N LYS A 351 -5.46 -22.74 -30.92
CA LYS A 351 -4.37 -23.47 -31.58
C LYS A 351 -4.65 -24.96 -31.66
N LEU A 352 -5.28 -25.52 -30.63
CA LEU A 352 -5.64 -26.95 -30.56
C LEU A 352 -6.90 -27.27 -31.38
N ASP A 353 -7.87 -26.35 -31.40
CA ASP A 353 -9.05 -26.46 -32.25
C ASP A 353 -9.34 -25.12 -32.95
N THR A 354 -8.96 -25.05 -34.22
CA THR A 354 -9.13 -23.84 -35.03
C THR A 354 -10.59 -23.52 -35.32
N ASN A 355 -11.53 -24.45 -35.09
CA ASN A 355 -12.96 -24.25 -35.28
C ASN A 355 -13.70 -23.84 -33.99
N PHE A 356 -13.00 -23.67 -32.86
CA PHE A 356 -13.63 -23.37 -31.59
C PHE A 356 -14.03 -21.88 -31.45
N ILE A 357 -15.15 -21.52 -32.07
CA ILE A 357 -15.65 -20.14 -32.19
C ILE A 357 -15.82 -19.41 -30.85
N ASP A 358 -16.24 -20.08 -29.79
CA ASP A 358 -16.41 -19.46 -28.47
C ASP A 358 -15.09 -18.95 -27.90
N ALA A 359 -13.99 -19.67 -28.13
CA ALA A 359 -12.66 -19.23 -27.71
C ALA A 359 -12.21 -17.97 -28.46
N TYR A 360 -12.50 -17.85 -29.77
CA TYR A 360 -12.27 -16.61 -30.51
C TYR A 360 -13.11 -15.44 -29.97
N ASN A 361 -14.41 -15.65 -29.71
CA ASN A 361 -15.27 -14.58 -29.21
C ASN A 361 -14.84 -14.09 -27.82
N ASN A 362 -14.46 -15.00 -26.92
CA ASN A 362 -13.98 -14.61 -25.59
C ASN A 362 -12.60 -13.97 -25.64
N LEU A 363 -11.69 -14.45 -26.51
CA LEU A 363 -10.42 -13.79 -26.78
C LEU A 363 -10.64 -12.35 -27.30
N GLY A 364 -11.57 -12.16 -28.25
CA GLY A 364 -11.92 -10.82 -28.74
C GLY A 364 -12.50 -9.93 -27.63
N ASN A 365 -13.33 -10.48 -26.74
CA ASN A 365 -13.94 -9.72 -25.65
C ASN A 365 -12.90 -9.27 -24.62
N ILE A 366 -11.99 -10.16 -24.21
CA ILE A 366 -10.94 -9.81 -23.25
C ILE A 366 -9.93 -8.82 -23.85
N LEU A 367 -9.58 -8.97 -25.13
CA LEU A 367 -8.74 -8.00 -25.84
C LEU A 367 -9.42 -6.63 -25.94
N LYS A 368 -10.72 -6.58 -26.21
CA LYS A 368 -11.51 -5.35 -26.20
C LYS A 368 -11.47 -4.68 -24.81
N THR A 369 -11.70 -5.43 -23.74
CA THR A 369 -11.65 -4.91 -22.35
C THR A 369 -10.25 -4.37 -22.01
N LYS A 370 -9.19 -5.05 -22.43
CA LYS A 370 -7.78 -4.60 -22.29
C LYS A 370 -7.46 -3.35 -23.13
N GLY A 371 -8.30 -3.03 -24.12
CA GLY A 371 -8.13 -1.90 -25.03
C GLY A 371 -7.41 -2.25 -26.33
N GLU A 372 -7.12 -3.52 -26.61
CA GLU A 372 -6.47 -3.99 -27.84
C GLU A 372 -7.50 -4.14 -28.98
N PHE A 373 -8.10 -3.02 -29.38
CA PHE A 373 -9.27 -3.00 -30.25
C PHE A 373 -9.03 -3.55 -31.66
N GLU A 374 -7.90 -3.25 -32.28
CA GLU A 374 -7.57 -3.76 -33.63
C GLU A 374 -7.37 -5.29 -33.61
N GLN A 375 -6.76 -5.81 -32.54
CA GLN A 375 -6.59 -7.24 -32.36
C GLN A 375 -7.95 -7.89 -32.11
N ALA A 376 -8.78 -7.31 -31.23
CA ALA A 376 -10.13 -7.79 -30.99
C ALA A 376 -10.97 -7.85 -32.29
N GLU A 377 -10.92 -6.80 -33.11
CA GLU A 377 -11.58 -6.78 -34.43
C GLU A 377 -11.07 -7.92 -35.33
N THR A 378 -9.76 -8.12 -35.40
CA THR A 378 -9.15 -9.19 -36.20
C THR A 378 -9.63 -10.57 -35.74
N ILE A 379 -9.64 -10.82 -34.43
CA ILE A 379 -10.10 -12.08 -33.84
C ILE A 379 -11.59 -12.33 -34.14
N TYR A 380 -12.45 -11.32 -34.02
CA TYR A 380 -13.87 -11.48 -34.38
C TYR A 380 -14.07 -11.76 -35.88
N ARG A 381 -13.30 -11.10 -36.75
CA ARG A 381 -13.36 -11.35 -38.20
C ARG A 381 -12.88 -12.77 -38.54
N GLN A 382 -11.88 -13.30 -37.83
CA GLN A 382 -11.46 -14.69 -37.97
C GLN A 382 -12.58 -15.65 -37.56
N ALA A 383 -13.23 -15.41 -36.41
CA ALA A 383 -14.38 -16.21 -35.97
C ALA A 383 -15.49 -16.25 -37.04
N ILE A 384 -15.80 -15.10 -37.64
CA ILE A 384 -16.76 -14.98 -38.74
C ILE A 384 -16.31 -15.74 -39.99
N SER A 385 -15.02 -15.69 -40.35
CA SER A 385 -14.52 -16.43 -41.53
C SER A 385 -14.57 -17.95 -41.34
N ILE A 386 -14.38 -18.42 -40.11
CA ILE A 386 -14.42 -19.85 -39.77
C ILE A 386 -15.86 -20.34 -39.76
N ASN A 387 -16.79 -19.58 -39.17
CA ASN A 387 -18.22 -19.88 -39.19
C ASN A 387 -19.07 -18.65 -39.58
N PRO A 388 -19.36 -18.48 -40.88
CA PRO A 388 -20.19 -17.37 -41.38
C PRO A 388 -21.64 -17.36 -40.89
N ASN A 389 -22.12 -18.46 -40.28
CA ASN A 389 -23.47 -18.57 -39.73
C ASN A 389 -23.49 -18.42 -38.20
N HIS A 390 -22.39 -17.97 -37.57
CA HIS A 390 -22.35 -17.72 -36.14
C HIS A 390 -22.79 -16.28 -35.79
N TRP A 391 -24.06 -16.11 -35.40
CA TRP A 391 -24.63 -14.78 -35.11
C TRP A 391 -23.91 -14.02 -33.99
N GLY A 392 -23.40 -14.73 -32.97
CA GLY A 392 -22.73 -14.10 -31.80
C GLY A 392 -21.44 -13.36 -32.17
N SER A 393 -20.71 -13.83 -33.19
CA SER A 393 -19.48 -13.17 -33.65
C SER A 393 -19.76 -11.87 -34.38
N TYR A 394 -20.83 -11.82 -35.18
CA TYR A 394 -21.32 -10.58 -35.79
C TYR A 394 -21.83 -9.59 -34.73
N LEU A 395 -22.55 -10.07 -33.70
CA LEU A 395 -23.00 -9.23 -32.59
C LEU A 395 -21.81 -8.61 -31.84
N ASN A 396 -20.79 -9.41 -31.50
CA ASN A 396 -19.59 -8.93 -30.81
C ASN A 396 -18.79 -7.91 -31.63
N LEU A 397 -18.62 -8.17 -32.94
CA LEU A 397 -17.99 -7.23 -33.86
C LEU A 397 -18.80 -5.93 -33.97
N GLY A 398 -20.13 -6.02 -34.12
CA GLY A 398 -21.01 -4.85 -34.15
C GLY A 398 -20.92 -4.01 -32.87
N ASN A 399 -20.85 -4.66 -31.71
CA ASN A 399 -20.67 -3.98 -30.42
C ASN A 399 -19.35 -3.21 -30.34
N LEU A 400 -18.26 -3.83 -30.82
CA LEU A 400 -16.95 -3.16 -30.90
C LEU A 400 -16.99 -1.94 -31.83
N MET A 401 -17.61 -2.09 -33.02
CA MET A 401 -17.76 -1.01 -33.99
C MET A 401 -18.56 0.16 -33.43
N LEU A 402 -19.70 -0.14 -32.79
CA LEU A 402 -20.56 0.87 -32.22
C LEU A 402 -19.86 1.66 -31.12
N GLU A 403 -19.12 0.97 -30.26
CA GLU A 403 -18.29 1.59 -29.22
C GLU A 403 -17.24 2.55 -29.80
N GLN A 404 -16.65 2.23 -30.94
CA GLN A 404 -15.71 3.09 -31.66
C GLN A 404 -16.39 4.19 -32.51
N ASN A 405 -17.68 4.46 -32.29
CA ASN A 405 -18.50 5.39 -33.08
C ASN A 405 -18.58 5.03 -34.59
N ARG A 406 -18.30 3.78 -34.98
CA ARG A 406 -18.42 3.26 -36.36
C ARG A 406 -19.82 2.68 -36.59
N ALA A 407 -20.84 3.54 -36.42
CA ALA A 407 -22.24 3.12 -36.38
C ALA A 407 -22.73 2.42 -37.66
N GLU A 408 -22.25 2.82 -38.84
CA GLU A 408 -22.65 2.20 -40.11
C GLU A 408 -22.16 0.75 -40.23
N GLU A 409 -20.91 0.50 -39.84
CA GLU A 409 -20.35 -0.84 -39.78
C GLU A 409 -21.02 -1.69 -38.71
N ALA A 410 -21.37 -1.09 -37.56
CA ALA A 410 -22.13 -1.76 -36.51
C ALA A 410 -23.51 -2.22 -37.01
N ILE A 411 -24.25 -1.33 -37.68
CA ILE A 411 -25.56 -1.63 -38.30
C ILE A 411 -25.45 -2.81 -39.26
N ALA A 412 -24.46 -2.80 -40.17
CA ALA A 412 -24.27 -3.88 -41.13
C ALA A 412 -24.00 -5.25 -40.44
N ASN A 413 -23.21 -5.25 -39.36
CA ASN A 413 -22.96 -6.47 -38.59
C ASN A 413 -24.21 -6.96 -37.84
N TYR A 414 -24.97 -6.05 -37.21
CA TYR A 414 -26.20 -6.43 -36.52
C TYR A 414 -27.29 -6.92 -37.48
N GLU A 415 -27.43 -6.31 -38.67
CA GLU A 415 -28.35 -6.80 -39.70
C GLU A 415 -27.96 -8.21 -40.17
N LYS A 416 -26.66 -8.50 -40.31
CA LYS A 416 -26.19 -9.84 -40.63
C LYS A 416 -26.46 -10.83 -39.50
N ALA A 417 -26.23 -10.45 -38.25
CA ALA A 417 -26.54 -11.26 -37.08
C ALA A 417 -28.05 -11.56 -36.97
N LEU A 418 -28.91 -10.58 -37.28
CA LEU A 418 -30.36 -10.70 -37.27
C LEU A 418 -30.88 -11.58 -38.41
N GLN A 419 -30.25 -11.55 -39.59
CA GLN A 419 -30.58 -12.49 -40.68
C GLN A 419 -30.35 -13.95 -40.26
N ILE A 420 -29.32 -14.21 -39.45
CA ILE A 420 -28.96 -15.56 -38.97
C ILE A 420 -29.87 -15.96 -37.80
N ASN A 421 -30.17 -15.05 -36.87
CA ASN A 421 -31.04 -15.29 -35.71
C ASN A 421 -32.13 -14.21 -35.56
N PRO A 422 -33.25 -14.31 -36.32
CA PRO A 422 -34.25 -13.23 -36.44
C PRO A 422 -35.03 -12.90 -35.17
N GLN A 423 -35.03 -13.79 -34.17
CA GLN A 423 -35.83 -13.62 -32.94
C GLN A 423 -34.99 -13.19 -31.73
N ASN A 424 -33.70 -12.84 -31.93
CA ASN A 424 -32.85 -12.43 -30.83
C ASN A 424 -33.11 -10.96 -30.42
N PRO A 425 -33.58 -10.71 -29.17
CA PRO A 425 -33.92 -9.36 -28.72
C PRO A 425 -32.69 -8.46 -28.55
N ASP A 426 -31.53 -9.01 -28.17
CA ASP A 426 -30.30 -8.24 -27.96
C ASP A 426 -29.78 -7.64 -29.26
N ILE A 427 -29.81 -8.42 -30.35
CA ILE A 427 -29.43 -7.95 -31.69
C ILE A 427 -30.35 -6.81 -32.14
N THR A 428 -31.67 -6.98 -31.95
CA THR A 428 -32.67 -5.97 -32.32
C THR A 428 -32.48 -4.68 -31.52
N ASN A 429 -32.24 -4.79 -30.22
CA ASN A 429 -31.98 -3.64 -29.36
C ASN A 429 -30.68 -2.91 -29.78
N ASN A 430 -29.59 -3.64 -29.97
CA ASN A 430 -28.30 -3.05 -30.37
C ASN A 430 -28.36 -2.40 -31.76
N LEU A 431 -29.11 -2.97 -32.71
CA LEU A 431 -29.36 -2.36 -34.01
C LEU A 431 -30.11 -1.02 -33.89
N ASN A 432 -31.13 -0.95 -33.03
CA ASN A 432 -31.87 0.28 -32.78
C ASN A 432 -30.98 1.35 -32.14
N ILE A 433 -30.13 0.96 -31.18
CA ILE A 433 -29.13 1.85 -30.58
C ILE A 433 -28.16 2.35 -31.65
N ALA A 434 -27.64 1.48 -32.52
CA ALA A 434 -26.70 1.88 -33.57
C ALA A 434 -27.31 2.85 -34.58
N LYS A 435 -28.58 2.67 -34.94
CA LYS A 435 -29.33 3.62 -35.79
C LYS A 435 -29.51 4.97 -35.09
N ALA A 436 -29.77 4.98 -33.78
CA ALA A 436 -29.85 6.21 -33.00
C ALA A 436 -28.50 6.93 -32.92
N VAL A 437 -27.40 6.20 -32.67
CA VAL A 437 -26.03 6.74 -32.64
C VAL A 437 -25.63 7.31 -33.99
N LYS A 438 -25.98 6.65 -35.09
CA LYS A 438 -25.75 7.18 -36.45
C LYS A 438 -26.35 8.58 -36.64
N ASN A 439 -27.52 8.83 -36.06
CA ASN A 439 -28.20 10.13 -36.15
C ASN A 439 -27.69 11.13 -35.10
N ASN A 440 -27.23 10.68 -33.94
CA ASN A 440 -26.68 11.51 -32.88
C ASN A 440 -25.46 10.83 -32.23
N PRO A 441 -24.24 11.06 -32.76
CA PRO A 441 -23.04 10.36 -32.32
C PRO A 441 -22.48 10.93 -31.00
N ALA A 442 -22.96 12.08 -30.52
CA ALA A 442 -22.35 12.81 -29.41
C ALA A 442 -22.17 11.95 -28.12
N PRO A 443 -23.17 11.19 -27.64
CA PRO A 443 -22.99 10.35 -26.44
C PRO A 443 -21.91 9.27 -26.62
N THR A 444 -21.86 8.66 -27.81
CA THR A 444 -20.90 7.60 -28.13
C THR A 444 -19.49 8.16 -28.25
N LEU A 445 -19.31 9.28 -28.95
CA LEU A 445 -18.03 10.00 -29.02
C LEU A 445 -17.49 10.32 -27.62
N LEU A 446 -18.33 10.84 -26.73
CA LEU A 446 -17.93 11.18 -25.37
C LEU A 446 -17.53 9.96 -24.56
N ASN A 447 -18.34 8.89 -24.61
CA ASN A 447 -18.05 7.65 -23.89
C ASN A 447 -16.78 6.98 -24.41
N TRP A 448 -16.58 7.00 -25.73
CA TRP A 448 -15.38 6.46 -26.37
C TRP A 448 -14.12 7.26 -26.01
N ALA A 449 -14.18 8.59 -26.09
CA ALA A 449 -13.09 9.46 -25.67
C ALA A 449 -12.69 9.22 -24.20
N ARG A 450 -13.67 9.09 -23.31
CA ARG A 450 -13.44 8.76 -21.89
C ARG A 450 -12.81 7.39 -21.71
N ARG A 451 -13.27 6.36 -22.43
CA ARG A 451 -12.69 5.02 -22.38
C ARG A 451 -11.23 5.02 -22.85
N LEU A 452 -10.94 5.71 -23.96
CA LEU A 452 -9.58 5.87 -24.46
C LEU A 452 -8.68 6.59 -23.46
N GLN A 453 -9.18 7.64 -22.81
CA GLN A 453 -8.45 8.37 -21.77
C GLN A 453 -8.15 7.47 -20.55
N GLN A 454 -9.13 6.66 -20.10
CA GLN A 454 -8.93 5.69 -19.00
C GLN A 454 -7.87 4.62 -19.35
N LEU A 455 -7.79 4.21 -20.61
CA LEU A 455 -6.79 3.27 -21.11
C LEU A 455 -5.42 3.91 -21.39
N GLY A 456 -5.25 5.21 -21.11
CA GLY A 456 -4.01 5.94 -21.37
C GLY A 456 -3.74 6.23 -22.86
N LYS A 457 -4.74 6.03 -23.74
CA LYS A 457 -4.66 6.30 -25.19
C LYS A 457 -5.00 7.76 -25.49
N TYR A 458 -4.21 8.68 -24.94
CA TYR A 458 -4.52 10.11 -24.90
C TYR A 458 -4.64 10.78 -26.28
N GLU A 459 -3.79 10.41 -27.25
CA GLU A 459 -3.85 10.98 -28.61
C GLU A 459 -5.18 10.66 -29.31
N ALA A 460 -5.63 9.41 -29.20
CA ALA A 460 -6.91 8.99 -29.73
C ALA A 460 -8.06 9.67 -28.98
N ALA A 461 -8.01 9.75 -27.64
CA ALA A 461 -9.01 10.43 -26.84
C ALA A 461 -9.16 11.91 -27.23
N ILE A 462 -8.05 12.60 -27.50
CA ILE A 462 -8.05 14.01 -27.97
C ILE A 462 -8.84 14.17 -29.26
N LYS A 463 -8.63 13.27 -30.24
CA LYS A 463 -9.35 13.30 -31.51
C LYS A 463 -10.86 13.21 -31.31
N GLU A 464 -11.29 12.26 -30.49
CA GLU A 464 -12.72 11.99 -30.21
C GLU A 464 -13.37 13.14 -29.41
N TYR A 465 -12.67 13.69 -28.40
CA TYR A 465 -13.13 14.87 -27.68
C TYR A 465 -13.25 16.10 -28.59
N ARG A 466 -12.36 16.29 -29.56
CA ARG A 466 -12.46 17.38 -30.53
C ARG A 466 -13.67 17.22 -31.45
N GLN A 467 -13.93 16.01 -31.95
CA GLN A 467 -15.14 15.71 -32.72
C GLN A 467 -16.42 15.95 -31.90
N TYR A 468 -16.40 15.60 -30.61
CA TYR A 468 -17.50 15.93 -29.71
C TYR A 468 -17.73 17.45 -29.59
N LEU A 469 -16.66 18.24 -29.45
CA LEU A 469 -16.75 19.70 -29.37
C LEU A 469 -17.30 20.35 -30.66
N GLU A 470 -17.06 19.76 -31.83
CA GLU A 470 -17.69 20.23 -33.09
C GLU A 470 -19.23 20.18 -33.01
N LEU A 471 -19.78 19.23 -32.26
CA LEU A 471 -21.22 19.09 -32.03
C LEU A 471 -21.72 19.94 -30.87
N LYS A 472 -20.91 20.10 -29.81
CA LYS A 472 -21.29 20.79 -28.57
C LYS A 472 -20.11 21.56 -27.95
N GLN A 473 -20.01 22.84 -28.30
CA GLN A 473 -18.88 23.68 -27.88
C GLN A 473 -18.97 24.21 -26.44
N THR A 474 -20.16 24.27 -25.84
CA THR A 474 -20.41 24.96 -24.55
C THR A 474 -20.22 24.07 -23.32
N GLU A 475 -19.73 22.85 -23.47
CA GLU A 475 -19.50 21.93 -22.36
C GLU A 475 -18.10 22.10 -21.77
N ALA A 476 -17.99 22.95 -20.75
CA ALA A 476 -16.72 23.30 -20.09
C ALA A 476 -15.88 22.09 -19.63
N GLN A 477 -16.52 20.97 -19.25
CA GLN A 477 -15.83 19.78 -18.78
C GLN A 477 -14.93 19.14 -19.85
N ILE A 478 -15.29 19.26 -21.13
CA ILE A 478 -14.55 18.64 -22.22
C ILE A 478 -13.19 19.30 -22.45
N TYR A 479 -13.11 20.63 -22.32
CA TYR A 479 -11.83 21.36 -22.37
C TYR A 479 -10.89 20.97 -21.23
N LEU A 480 -11.44 20.66 -20.04
CA LEU A 480 -10.65 20.12 -18.92
C LEU A 480 -10.09 18.74 -19.26
N PHE A 481 -10.91 17.83 -19.79
CA PHE A 481 -10.46 16.49 -20.19
C PHE A 481 -9.41 16.53 -21.31
N LEU A 482 -9.59 17.40 -22.30
CA LEU A 482 -8.57 17.64 -23.33
C LEU A 482 -7.27 18.17 -22.73
N SER A 483 -7.35 19.15 -21.83
CA SER A 483 -6.18 19.67 -21.14
C SER A 483 -5.45 18.59 -20.35
N GLU A 484 -6.17 17.73 -19.64
CA GLU A 484 -5.60 16.57 -18.94
C GLU A 484 -4.89 15.61 -19.91
N CYS A 485 -5.50 15.27 -21.04
CA CYS A 485 -4.88 14.42 -22.06
C CYS A 485 -3.56 15.02 -22.59
N TYR A 486 -3.55 16.32 -22.93
CA TYR A 486 -2.34 17.00 -23.36
C TYR A 486 -1.26 17.03 -22.27
N GLN A 487 -1.64 17.20 -21.00
CA GLN A 487 -0.70 17.15 -19.87
C GLN A 487 -0.05 15.76 -19.73
N GLN A 488 -0.81 14.68 -19.90
CA GLN A 488 -0.28 13.31 -19.84
C GLN A 488 0.71 13.02 -20.99
N LEU A 489 0.55 13.71 -22.13
CA LEU A 489 1.48 13.67 -23.26
C LEU A 489 2.66 14.66 -23.13
N ASP A 490 2.80 15.35 -21.99
CA ASP A 490 3.80 16.41 -21.74
C ASP A 490 3.69 17.61 -22.70
N GLN A 491 2.53 17.80 -23.34
CA GLN A 491 2.23 18.88 -24.28
C GLN A 491 1.64 20.10 -23.56
N LYS A 492 2.41 20.71 -22.66
CA LYS A 492 1.96 21.82 -21.78
C LYS A 492 1.37 23.01 -22.55
N GLN A 493 1.95 23.39 -23.68
CA GLN A 493 1.44 24.53 -24.45
C GLN A 493 0.08 24.23 -25.10
N ALA A 494 -0.13 23.00 -25.60
CA ALA A 494 -1.41 22.59 -26.16
C ALA A 494 -2.51 22.55 -25.09
N ALA A 495 -2.18 22.09 -23.89
CA ALA A 495 -3.06 22.12 -22.73
C ALA A 495 -3.45 23.55 -22.30
N ILE A 496 -2.53 24.51 -22.36
CA ILE A 496 -2.84 25.94 -22.11
C ILE A 496 -3.77 26.47 -23.22
N ASN A 497 -3.46 26.20 -24.49
CA ASN A 497 -4.23 26.70 -25.63
C ASN A 497 -5.70 26.22 -25.57
N ILE A 498 -5.94 24.93 -25.28
CA ILE A 498 -7.31 24.41 -25.21
C ILE A 498 -8.08 24.95 -24.00
N LEU A 499 -7.41 25.24 -22.88
CA LEU A 499 -8.03 25.90 -21.75
C LEU A 499 -8.37 27.37 -22.07
N GLN A 500 -7.50 28.08 -22.79
CA GLN A 500 -7.78 29.45 -23.26
C GLN A 500 -9.01 29.47 -24.16
N GLU A 501 -9.06 28.59 -25.17
CA GLU A 501 -10.22 28.38 -26.03
C GLU A 501 -11.50 28.13 -25.20
N GLY A 502 -11.42 27.19 -24.25
CA GLY A 502 -12.52 26.86 -23.35
C GLY A 502 -12.99 28.04 -22.50
N THR A 503 -12.09 28.89 -22.00
CA THR A 503 -12.47 30.08 -21.22
C THR A 503 -13.11 31.19 -22.06
N THR A 504 -12.78 31.28 -23.35
CA THR A 504 -13.43 32.25 -24.26
C THR A 504 -14.86 31.84 -24.56
N ILE A 505 -15.12 30.53 -24.76
CA ILE A 505 -16.45 30.01 -25.09
C ILE A 505 -17.31 29.89 -23.82
N CYS A 506 -16.76 29.30 -22.76
CA CYS A 506 -17.42 29.03 -21.49
C CYS A 506 -17.01 30.03 -20.40
N HIS A 507 -17.20 31.33 -20.65
CA HIS A 507 -16.76 32.44 -19.78
C HIS A 507 -17.29 32.39 -18.34
N ASN A 508 -18.42 31.70 -18.09
CA ASN A 508 -18.98 31.53 -16.74
C ASN A 508 -18.41 30.31 -15.98
N SER A 509 -17.44 29.60 -16.54
CA SER A 509 -16.85 28.41 -15.90
C SER A 509 -15.68 28.77 -15.00
N GLY A 510 -15.94 28.95 -13.71
CA GLY A 510 -14.89 29.22 -12.71
C GLY A 510 -13.84 28.11 -12.66
N LYS A 511 -14.21 26.84 -12.86
CA LYS A 511 -13.26 25.73 -12.88
C LYS A 511 -12.27 25.83 -14.04
N LEU A 512 -12.71 26.22 -15.23
CA LEU A 512 -11.83 26.42 -16.38
C LEU A 512 -10.84 27.57 -16.15
N HIS A 513 -11.36 28.73 -15.73
CA HIS A 513 -10.52 29.89 -15.43
C HIS A 513 -9.48 29.56 -14.36
N PHE A 514 -9.88 28.95 -13.25
CA PHE A 514 -8.96 28.57 -12.18
C PHE A 514 -7.88 27.60 -12.67
N THR A 515 -8.25 26.57 -13.45
CA THR A 515 -7.30 25.60 -14.00
C THR A 515 -6.29 26.26 -14.92
N LEU A 516 -6.74 27.16 -15.80
CA LEU A 516 -5.86 27.93 -16.69
C LEU A 516 -4.89 28.82 -15.91
N ILE A 517 -5.36 29.57 -14.92
CA ILE A 517 -4.51 30.44 -14.09
C ILE A 517 -3.42 29.62 -13.40
N MET A 518 -3.78 28.49 -12.77
CA MET A 518 -2.81 27.62 -12.10
C MET A 518 -1.80 27.03 -13.09
N MET A 519 -2.23 26.62 -14.28
CA MET A 519 -1.34 26.07 -15.30
C MET A 519 -0.37 27.12 -15.85
N LEU A 520 -0.82 28.36 -16.03
CA LEU A 520 0.03 29.49 -16.41
C LEU A 520 1.09 29.78 -15.34
N LEU A 521 0.71 29.78 -14.05
CA LEU A 521 1.65 29.96 -12.94
C LEU A 521 2.70 28.87 -12.88
N GLN A 522 2.29 27.60 -12.96
CA GLN A 522 3.19 26.45 -12.97
C GLN A 522 4.12 26.42 -14.18
N SER A 523 3.75 27.10 -15.26
CA SER A 523 4.56 27.26 -16.47
C SER A 523 5.43 28.54 -16.45
N GLY A 524 5.48 29.26 -15.34
CA GLY A 524 6.27 30.49 -15.19
C GLY A 524 5.72 31.71 -15.94
N LYS A 525 4.44 31.67 -16.37
CA LYS A 525 3.76 32.75 -17.12
C LYS A 525 2.91 33.63 -16.21
N THR A 526 3.53 34.24 -15.20
CA THR A 526 2.85 34.96 -14.12
C THR A 526 1.98 36.13 -14.60
N GLU A 527 2.46 36.94 -15.53
CA GLU A 527 1.69 38.08 -16.05
C GLU A 527 0.41 37.64 -16.76
N GLN A 528 0.48 36.57 -17.56
CA GLN A 528 -0.69 35.97 -18.21
C GLN A 528 -1.67 35.41 -17.18
N ALA A 529 -1.17 34.80 -16.10
CA ALA A 529 -2.02 34.31 -15.01
C ALA A 529 -2.76 35.45 -14.29
N ILE A 530 -2.10 36.59 -14.04
CA ILE A 530 -2.72 37.79 -13.46
C ILE A 530 -3.80 38.34 -14.40
N SER A 531 -3.48 38.50 -15.68
CA SER A 531 -4.45 38.97 -16.68
C SER A 531 -5.66 38.03 -16.78
N GLN A 532 -5.43 36.72 -16.75
CA GLN A 532 -6.49 35.73 -16.78
C GLN A 532 -7.35 35.74 -15.50
N ALA A 533 -6.76 36.02 -14.34
CA ALA A 533 -7.48 36.19 -13.08
C ALA A 533 -8.38 37.44 -13.09
N GLU A 534 -7.92 38.54 -13.71
CA GLU A 534 -8.73 39.74 -13.92
C GLU A 534 -9.92 39.46 -14.85
N ILE A 535 -9.70 38.75 -15.98
CA ILE A 535 -10.79 38.31 -16.88
C ILE A 535 -11.80 37.42 -16.12
N ALA A 536 -11.32 36.47 -15.33
CA ALA A 536 -12.17 35.58 -14.56
C ALA A 536 -13.00 36.35 -13.52
N TRP A 537 -12.39 37.33 -12.84
CA TRP A 537 -13.09 38.19 -11.89
C TRP A 537 -14.16 39.06 -12.55
N GLN A 538 -13.92 39.57 -13.76
CA GLN A 538 -14.91 40.36 -14.50
C GLN A 538 -16.14 39.52 -14.90
N ASN A 539 -15.93 38.26 -15.30
CA ASN A 539 -17.02 37.35 -15.65
C ASN A 539 -17.72 36.74 -14.43
N LEU A 540 -16.98 36.51 -13.34
CA LEU A 540 -17.43 35.81 -12.14
C LEU A 540 -17.14 36.64 -10.87
N PRO A 541 -17.68 37.86 -10.74
CA PRO A 541 -17.32 38.78 -9.64
C PRO A 541 -17.73 38.27 -8.25
N LYS A 542 -18.66 37.31 -8.18
CA LYS A 542 -19.08 36.66 -6.93
C LYS A 542 -18.14 35.56 -6.45
N ASP A 543 -17.37 34.92 -7.35
CA ASP A 543 -16.38 33.91 -6.95
C ASP A 543 -15.13 34.62 -6.45
N TYR A 544 -15.09 34.82 -5.14
CA TYR A 544 -14.10 35.66 -4.46
C TYR A 544 -12.65 35.19 -4.68
N ILE A 545 -12.42 33.93 -5.08
CA ILE A 545 -11.08 33.45 -5.42
C ILE A 545 -10.42 34.30 -6.50
N PHE A 546 -11.18 34.82 -7.47
CA PHE A 546 -10.60 35.58 -8.57
C PHE A 546 -10.23 36.99 -8.12
N SER A 547 -10.90 37.52 -7.10
CA SER A 547 -10.45 38.73 -6.40
C SER A 547 -9.14 38.47 -5.67
N ILE A 548 -8.99 37.34 -4.98
CA ILE A 548 -7.72 36.97 -4.34
C ILE A 548 -6.60 36.82 -5.39
N LEU A 549 -6.82 36.02 -6.43
CA LEU A 549 -5.81 35.70 -7.43
C LEU A 549 -5.33 36.94 -8.20
N LYS A 550 -6.25 37.81 -8.64
CA LYS A 550 -5.85 39.00 -9.39
C LYS A 550 -4.99 39.96 -8.55
N HIS A 551 -5.17 40.00 -7.23
CA HIS A 551 -4.39 40.86 -6.34
C HIS A 551 -3.11 40.18 -5.83
N LEU A 552 -3.18 38.91 -5.41
CA LEU A 552 -2.14 38.28 -4.59
C LEU A 552 -1.23 37.28 -5.32
N ILE A 553 -1.43 37.06 -6.63
CA ILE A 553 -0.52 36.22 -7.41
C ILE A 553 0.92 36.76 -7.33
N ILE A 554 1.83 35.83 -7.04
CA ILE A 554 3.28 35.99 -7.12
C ILE A 554 3.87 34.87 -8.00
N PRO A 555 5.06 35.06 -8.59
CA PRO A 555 5.70 34.04 -9.40
C PRO A 555 6.02 32.76 -8.63
N VAL A 556 5.78 31.62 -9.27
CA VAL A 556 6.31 30.33 -8.82
C VAL A 556 7.82 30.27 -9.08
N ILE A 557 8.25 30.80 -10.23
CA ILE A 557 9.66 30.92 -10.63
C ILE A 557 9.93 32.37 -11.00
N TYR A 558 11.03 32.93 -10.48
CA TYR A 558 11.55 34.23 -10.89
C TYR A 558 12.55 34.06 -12.02
N HIS A 559 12.48 34.93 -13.03
CA HIS A 559 13.38 34.92 -14.20
C HIS A 559 14.59 35.84 -14.01
N THR A 560 14.47 36.85 -13.15
CA THR A 560 15.49 37.88 -12.90
C THR A 560 15.44 38.33 -11.43
N PRO A 561 16.56 38.72 -10.79
CA PRO A 561 16.55 39.22 -9.41
C PRO A 561 15.60 40.41 -9.20
N GLU A 562 15.52 41.33 -10.16
CA GLU A 562 14.67 42.53 -10.08
C GLU A 562 13.18 42.19 -9.99
N SER A 563 12.77 41.08 -10.61
CA SER A 563 11.38 40.62 -10.56
C SER A 563 10.93 40.22 -9.14
N ILE A 564 11.87 39.80 -8.27
CA ILE A 564 11.55 39.45 -6.88
C ILE A 564 11.04 40.70 -6.15
N SER A 565 11.79 41.81 -6.22
CA SER A 565 11.40 43.08 -5.60
C SER A 565 10.10 43.63 -6.17
N PHE A 566 9.91 43.58 -7.49
CA PHE A 566 8.68 44.04 -8.15
C PHE A 566 7.44 43.32 -7.64
N TYR A 567 7.43 41.99 -7.66
CA TYR A 567 6.25 41.22 -7.26
C TYR A 567 5.99 41.28 -5.75
N ARG A 568 7.02 41.47 -4.93
CA ARG A 568 6.85 41.74 -3.51
C ARG A 568 6.15 43.08 -3.25
N GLN A 569 6.63 44.15 -3.87
CA GLN A 569 6.01 45.47 -3.73
C GLN A 569 4.56 45.45 -4.23
N ARG A 570 4.31 44.77 -5.36
CA ARG A 570 2.97 44.53 -5.88
C ARG A 570 2.09 43.81 -4.86
N PHE A 571 2.57 42.70 -4.28
CA PHE A 571 1.82 41.94 -3.27
C PHE A 571 1.40 42.82 -2.09
N GLU A 572 2.31 43.63 -1.55
CA GLU A 572 2.03 44.52 -0.42
C GLU A 572 0.96 45.57 -0.75
N VAL A 573 1.07 46.23 -1.92
CA VAL A 573 0.11 47.24 -2.38
C VAL A 573 -1.26 46.62 -2.69
N GLU A 574 -1.28 45.51 -3.43
CA GLU A 574 -2.52 44.86 -3.86
C GLU A 574 -3.23 44.15 -2.69
N LEU A 575 -2.50 43.69 -1.68
CA LEU A 575 -3.10 43.18 -0.43
C LEU A 575 -3.89 44.26 0.30
N GLN A 576 -3.37 45.48 0.40
CA GLN A 576 -4.10 46.59 1.00
C GLN A 576 -5.38 46.93 0.23
N LYS A 577 -5.31 46.93 -1.11
CA LYS A 577 -6.49 47.13 -1.96
C LYS A 577 -7.52 46.02 -1.79
N LEU A 578 -7.08 44.76 -1.72
CA LEU A 578 -7.97 43.62 -1.48
C LEU A 578 -8.67 43.78 -0.12
N ILE A 579 -7.94 44.14 0.94
CA ILE A 579 -8.51 44.38 2.27
C ILE A 579 -9.58 45.48 2.23
N GLN A 580 -9.28 46.61 1.59
CA GLN A 580 -10.20 47.75 1.49
C GLN A 580 -11.47 47.45 0.69
N THR A 581 -11.36 46.62 -0.35
CA THR A 581 -12.48 46.29 -1.25
C THR A 581 -13.30 45.09 -0.80
N THR A 582 -12.84 44.35 0.22
CA THR A 582 -13.54 43.16 0.72
C THR A 582 -14.70 43.54 1.61
N ASN A 583 -15.91 43.25 1.14
CA ASN A 583 -17.15 43.41 1.90
C ASN A 583 -17.42 42.18 2.78
N LEU A 584 -17.70 42.41 4.06
CA LEU A 584 -18.07 41.37 5.04
C LEU A 584 -19.37 41.72 5.79
N GLU A 585 -20.22 42.58 5.25
CA GLU A 585 -21.45 43.05 5.90
C GLU A 585 -22.63 42.08 5.72
N THR A 586 -22.76 41.44 4.55
CA THR A 586 -23.87 40.53 4.25
C THR A 586 -23.47 39.06 4.39
N THR A 587 -24.42 38.18 4.71
CA THR A 587 -24.18 36.73 4.80
C THR A 587 -23.56 36.16 3.51
N GLU A 588 -24.05 36.57 2.33
CA GLU A 588 -23.51 36.14 1.04
C GLU A 588 -22.05 36.60 0.87
N SER A 589 -21.72 37.85 1.20
CA SER A 589 -20.35 38.38 1.08
C SER A 589 -19.36 37.67 2.00
N LYS A 590 -19.78 37.38 3.24
CA LYS A 590 -19.00 36.61 4.23
C LYS A 590 -18.71 35.19 3.75
N GLN A 591 -19.74 34.49 3.25
CA GLN A 591 -19.61 33.13 2.74
C GLN A 591 -18.74 33.06 1.48
N ASN A 592 -18.89 34.02 0.56
CA ASN A 592 -18.03 34.07 -0.62
C ASN A 592 -16.55 34.30 -0.25
N ALA A 593 -16.27 35.20 0.70
CA ALA A 593 -14.91 35.42 1.19
C ALA A 593 -14.31 34.17 1.87
N LEU A 594 -15.13 33.46 2.66
CA LEU A 594 -14.76 32.19 3.28
C LEU A 594 -14.43 31.11 2.22
N LEU A 595 -15.26 30.96 1.19
CA LEU A 595 -15.04 30.01 0.11
C LEU A 595 -13.83 30.36 -0.76
N GLY A 596 -13.55 31.65 -0.97
CA GLY A 596 -12.35 32.07 -1.71
C GLY A 596 -11.07 31.75 -0.95
N THR A 597 -11.05 32.03 0.36
CA THR A 597 -9.87 31.77 1.21
C THR A 597 -9.61 30.28 1.47
N SER A 598 -10.57 29.38 1.19
CA SER A 598 -10.38 27.93 1.33
C SER A 598 -9.71 27.27 0.12
N ARG A 599 -9.37 28.01 -0.94
CA ARG A 599 -8.84 27.46 -2.21
C ARG A 599 -7.35 27.69 -2.45
N ILE A 600 -6.75 28.73 -1.87
CA ILE A 600 -5.33 29.05 -2.08
C ILE A 600 -4.73 29.75 -0.85
N THR A 601 -3.42 29.62 -0.67
CA THR A 601 -2.62 30.31 0.34
C THR A 601 -1.50 31.12 -0.31
N ASN A 602 -0.82 31.96 0.48
CA ASN A 602 0.38 32.69 0.02
C ASN A 602 1.64 31.81 0.05
N PHE A 603 1.54 30.55 -0.36
CA PHE A 603 2.61 29.54 -0.23
C PHE A 603 3.96 30.03 -0.77
N TYR A 604 3.97 30.62 -1.98
CA TYR A 604 5.21 31.02 -2.65
C TYR A 604 5.87 32.27 -2.05
N LEU A 605 5.21 32.99 -1.13
CA LEU A 605 5.69 34.28 -0.61
C LEU A 605 7.00 34.10 0.16
N ALA A 606 7.13 32.97 0.86
CA ALA A 606 8.31 32.65 1.65
C ALA A 606 9.55 32.33 0.79
N TYR A 607 9.39 32.02 -0.49
CA TYR A 607 10.48 31.62 -1.40
C TYR A 607 11.15 32.80 -2.13
N GLN A 608 11.12 33.98 -1.52
CA GLN A 608 11.67 35.22 -2.10
C GLN A 608 13.02 35.63 -1.50
N ALA A 609 13.58 34.86 -0.56
CA ALA A 609 14.80 35.18 0.17
C ALA A 609 14.80 36.52 0.92
N HIS A 610 13.64 36.95 1.41
CA HIS A 610 13.52 38.17 2.20
C HIS A 610 12.56 37.95 3.37
N ASN A 611 12.65 38.78 4.40
CA ASN A 611 11.76 38.70 5.55
C ASN A 611 10.33 39.09 5.13
N VAL A 612 9.37 38.19 5.34
CA VAL A 612 7.96 38.36 4.94
C VAL A 612 7.04 38.68 6.12
N ARG A 613 7.60 38.90 7.31
CA ARG A 613 6.86 39.04 8.57
C ARG A 613 5.75 40.08 8.49
N ASP A 614 6.05 41.29 8.06
CA ASP A 614 5.07 42.39 8.10
C ASP A 614 3.92 42.16 7.10
N SER A 615 4.24 41.72 5.88
CA SER A 615 3.24 41.37 4.86
C SER A 615 2.36 40.21 5.34
N GLN A 616 2.94 39.23 6.02
CA GLN A 616 2.19 38.10 6.60
C GLN A 616 1.33 38.52 7.78
N ILE A 617 1.77 39.44 8.66
CA ILE A 617 0.93 39.99 9.74
C ILE A 617 -0.32 40.67 9.15
N ILE A 618 -0.15 41.46 8.08
CA ILE A 618 -1.27 42.13 7.41
C ILE A 618 -2.25 41.08 6.85
N TYR A 619 -1.74 40.08 6.14
CA TYR A 619 -2.57 39.01 5.58
C TYR A 619 -3.24 38.15 6.66
N GLY A 620 -2.52 37.80 7.72
CA GLY A 620 -3.03 36.98 8.82
C GLY A 620 -4.15 37.69 9.59
N ASN A 621 -4.01 38.98 9.85
CA ASN A 621 -5.09 39.80 10.42
C ASN A 621 -6.30 39.88 9.49
N PHE A 622 -6.08 39.99 8.17
CA PHE A 622 -7.14 39.99 7.20
C PHE A 622 -7.91 38.66 7.17
N LEU A 623 -7.19 37.53 7.16
CA LEU A 623 -7.80 36.20 7.22
C LEU A 623 -8.57 36.00 8.54
N HIS A 624 -7.98 36.39 9.68
CA HIS A 624 -8.65 36.37 10.97
C HIS A 624 -9.96 37.16 10.96
N LYS A 625 -10.00 38.34 10.32
CA LYS A 625 -11.23 39.14 10.15
C LYS A 625 -12.29 38.41 9.32
N ILE A 626 -11.91 37.77 8.20
CA ILE A 626 -12.84 36.97 7.38
C ILE A 626 -13.40 35.80 8.18
N MET A 627 -12.54 35.09 8.92
CA MET A 627 -12.94 33.95 9.74
C MET A 627 -13.87 34.39 10.88
N GLY A 628 -13.56 35.49 11.57
CA GLY A 628 -14.42 36.04 12.63
C GLY A 628 -15.76 36.56 12.16
N ALA A 629 -15.86 37.04 10.91
CA ALA A 629 -17.14 37.43 10.33
C ALA A 629 -18.08 36.22 10.09
N ASN A 630 -17.52 35.03 9.88
CA ASN A 630 -18.25 33.78 9.61
C ASN A 630 -18.42 32.90 10.85
N TYR A 631 -17.50 32.96 11.81
CA TYR A 631 -17.47 32.16 13.05
C TYR A 631 -17.17 33.06 14.28
N PRO A 632 -18.06 34.01 14.62
CA PRO A 632 -17.84 34.98 15.70
C PRO A 632 -17.66 34.34 17.08
N GLU A 633 -18.15 33.12 17.28
CA GLU A 633 -18.00 32.36 18.51
C GLU A 633 -16.58 31.80 18.73
N TRP A 634 -15.77 31.67 17.68
CA TRP A 634 -14.46 31.00 17.71
C TRP A 634 -13.26 31.94 17.59
N ILE A 635 -13.46 33.26 17.73
CA ILE A 635 -12.37 34.26 17.67
C ILE A 635 -11.93 34.76 19.04
N ASN A 636 -12.76 34.58 20.07
CA ASN A 636 -12.47 35.09 21.40
C ASN A 636 -11.39 34.23 22.09
N PRO A 637 -10.50 34.84 22.91
CA PRO A 637 -9.57 34.11 23.77
C PRO A 637 -10.29 33.08 24.64
N LEU A 638 -9.75 31.86 24.70
CA LEU A 638 -10.25 30.79 25.57
C LEU A 638 -9.46 30.78 26.89
N SER A 639 -10.16 30.57 28.01
CA SER A 639 -9.52 30.47 29.33
C SER A 639 -8.77 29.14 29.49
N MET A 640 -7.59 29.20 30.13
CA MET A 640 -6.83 28.00 30.48
C MET A 640 -7.58 27.20 31.55
N LEU A 641 -7.82 25.91 31.29
CA LEU A 641 -8.42 25.01 32.27
C LEU A 641 -7.36 24.49 33.25
N PRO A 642 -7.74 24.23 34.52
CA PRO A 642 -6.84 23.59 35.47
C PRO A 642 -6.51 22.17 35.01
N VAL A 643 -5.23 21.81 35.07
CA VAL A 643 -4.76 20.44 34.79
C VAL A 643 -5.29 19.53 35.89
N LYS A 644 -6.19 18.60 35.52
CA LYS A 644 -6.71 17.58 36.46
C LYS A 644 -5.73 16.43 36.62
N ASP A 645 -5.46 15.73 35.53
CA ASP A 645 -4.58 14.56 35.49
C ASP A 645 -3.38 14.78 34.55
N LYS A 646 -3.66 15.06 33.26
CA LYS A 646 -2.64 15.20 32.21
C LYS A 646 -2.82 16.48 31.39
N ILE A 647 -1.72 16.99 30.83
CA ILE A 647 -1.77 18.11 29.88
C ILE A 647 -2.21 17.58 28.51
N ARG A 648 -3.41 17.98 28.09
CA ARG A 648 -3.97 17.72 26.76
C ARG A 648 -3.34 18.58 25.66
N ILE A 649 -2.75 17.92 24.68
CA ILE A 649 -2.09 18.52 23.52
C ILE A 649 -2.75 17.99 22.24
N GLY A 650 -3.18 18.88 21.36
CA GLY A 650 -3.69 18.53 20.04
C GLY A 650 -2.70 18.83 18.92
N TYR A 651 -2.67 17.97 17.91
CA TYR A 651 -1.97 18.16 16.65
C TYR A 651 -2.97 18.09 15.49
N ILE A 652 -3.10 19.16 14.72
CA ILE A 652 -4.01 19.22 13.55
C ILE A 652 -3.21 19.37 12.26
N SER A 653 -3.50 18.56 11.25
CA SER A 653 -2.89 18.72 9.92
C SER A 653 -3.66 17.95 8.83
N ASN A 654 -3.62 18.50 7.61
CA ASN A 654 -4.03 17.81 6.39
C ASN A 654 -3.03 16.72 5.95
N TYR A 655 -1.85 16.66 6.57
CA TYR A 655 -0.72 15.83 6.12
C TYR A 655 -0.33 14.70 7.08
N LEU A 656 -1.23 14.25 7.97
CA LEU A 656 -1.00 13.09 8.86
C LEU A 656 -1.05 11.75 8.09
N HIS A 657 -0.26 11.64 7.03
CA HIS A 657 -0.06 10.50 6.14
C HIS A 657 1.38 10.53 5.60
N SER A 658 1.73 9.67 4.65
CA SER A 658 3.05 9.61 4.00
C SER A 658 3.30 10.85 3.14
N TYR A 659 3.69 11.92 3.83
CA TYR A 659 4.08 13.18 3.25
C TYR A 659 5.45 13.59 3.79
N SER A 660 6.29 14.13 2.92
CA SER A 660 7.66 14.52 3.29
C SER A 660 7.66 15.45 4.52
N GLY A 661 6.76 16.43 4.58
CA GLY A 661 6.69 17.42 5.65
C GLY A 661 6.12 16.97 6.99
N THR A 662 5.81 15.69 7.24
CA THR A 662 5.23 15.23 8.52
C THR A 662 5.99 14.10 9.20
N LEU A 663 6.98 13.49 8.54
CA LEU A 663 7.81 12.44 9.16
C LEU A 663 8.55 12.92 10.42
N TRP A 664 9.01 14.18 10.44
CA TRP A 664 9.69 14.75 11.61
C TRP A 664 8.77 14.86 12.84
N LEU A 665 7.46 15.03 12.64
CA LEU A 665 6.47 15.11 13.72
C LEU A 665 6.30 13.76 14.42
N THR A 666 6.49 12.65 13.69
CA THR A 666 6.28 11.30 14.24
C THR A 666 7.17 11.05 15.46
N GLY A 667 8.37 11.62 15.51
CA GLY A 667 9.28 11.47 16.64
C GLY A 667 8.80 12.17 17.91
N TRP A 668 8.22 13.37 17.81
CA TRP A 668 7.64 14.06 18.96
C TRP A 668 6.53 13.24 19.60
N LEU A 669 5.64 12.66 18.78
CA LEU A 669 4.53 11.86 19.29
C LEU A 669 5.02 10.49 19.78
N ARG A 670 5.92 9.84 19.05
CA ARG A 670 6.44 8.51 19.41
C ARG A 670 7.12 8.50 20.77
N TYR A 671 7.90 9.53 21.09
CA TYR A 671 8.70 9.59 22.31
C TYR A 671 8.08 10.42 23.43
N ALA A 672 6.85 10.93 23.25
CA ALA A 672 6.18 11.72 24.26
C ALA A 672 5.88 10.92 25.54
N ASP A 673 6.05 11.56 26.68
CA ASP A 673 5.71 11.06 28.01
C ASP A 673 4.18 10.91 28.17
N ARG A 674 3.73 9.67 28.16
CA ARG A 674 2.32 9.30 28.28
C ARG A 674 1.79 9.47 29.69
N GLU A 675 2.64 9.56 30.70
CA GLU A 675 2.20 9.76 32.08
C GLU A 675 1.82 11.23 32.33
N THR A 676 2.49 12.17 31.67
CA THR A 676 2.23 13.61 31.84
C THR A 676 1.27 14.18 30.78
N PHE A 677 1.26 13.64 29.57
CA PHE A 677 0.56 14.23 28.42
C PHE A 677 -0.51 13.32 27.81
N GLU A 678 -1.65 13.90 27.43
CA GLU A 678 -2.67 13.27 26.61
C GLU A 678 -2.62 13.87 25.19
N ILE A 679 -2.38 13.02 24.18
CA ILE A 679 -2.13 13.45 22.80
C ILE A 679 -3.36 13.20 21.93
N TYR A 680 -3.80 14.25 21.25
CA TYR A 680 -4.91 14.25 20.32
C TYR A 680 -4.40 14.54 18.91
N CYS A 681 -4.87 13.81 17.92
CA CYS A 681 -4.56 14.06 16.51
C CYS A 681 -5.85 14.30 15.71
N TYR A 682 -5.84 15.35 14.89
CA TYR A 682 -6.93 15.74 14.02
C TYR A 682 -6.45 15.70 12.57
N TYR A 683 -6.75 14.61 11.87
CA TYR A 683 -6.42 14.44 10.46
C TYR A 683 -7.54 14.99 9.59
N THR A 684 -7.24 16.02 8.79
CA THR A 684 -8.20 16.67 7.89
C THR A 684 -8.05 16.26 6.41
N GLY A 685 -7.07 15.40 6.09
CA GLY A 685 -6.83 14.91 4.73
C GLY A 685 -7.69 13.71 4.35
N ASN A 686 -7.74 13.37 3.06
CA ASN A 686 -8.65 12.37 2.50
C ASN A 686 -8.05 10.96 2.33
N SER A 687 -6.75 10.78 2.58
CA SER A 687 -6.00 9.60 2.10
C SER A 687 -5.16 9.02 3.23
N PRO A 688 -5.77 8.21 4.12
CA PRO A 688 -5.03 7.51 5.17
C PRO A 688 -4.11 6.44 4.57
N ASP A 689 -2.94 6.25 5.19
CA ASP A 689 -1.97 5.22 4.82
C ASP A 689 -1.23 4.64 6.04
N LEU A 690 -0.19 3.84 5.81
CA LEU A 690 0.61 3.22 6.87
C LEU A 690 1.28 4.23 7.81
N ILE A 691 1.55 5.47 7.37
CA ILE A 691 2.07 6.53 8.24
C ILE A 691 0.94 7.14 9.06
N THR A 692 -0.27 7.27 8.51
CA THR A 692 -1.47 7.67 9.28
C THR A 692 -1.71 6.74 10.45
N GLU A 693 -1.55 5.43 10.26
CA GLU A 693 -1.73 4.46 11.34
C GLU A 693 -0.67 4.58 12.45
N LYS A 694 0.55 5.05 12.13
CA LYS A 694 1.53 5.42 13.17
C LYS A 694 1.05 6.62 14.01
N PHE A 695 0.49 7.65 13.38
CA PHE A 695 -0.09 8.78 14.11
C PHE A 695 -1.24 8.33 15.02
N ARG A 696 -2.10 7.42 14.53
CA ARG A 696 -3.17 6.82 15.32
C ARG A 696 -2.60 6.08 16.53
N GLN A 697 -1.62 5.20 16.32
CA GLN A 697 -0.95 4.43 17.37
C GLN A 697 -0.26 5.34 18.41
N TYR A 698 0.35 6.45 17.97
CA TYR A 698 1.02 7.39 18.86
C TYR A 698 0.07 8.44 19.48
N SER A 699 -1.23 8.33 19.31
CA SER A 699 -2.21 9.25 19.89
C SER A 699 -3.06 8.55 20.95
N HIS A 700 -3.51 9.30 21.95
CA HIS A 700 -4.55 8.82 22.86
C HIS A 700 -5.90 8.88 22.17
N LYS A 701 -6.13 9.92 21.36
CA LYS A 701 -7.29 10.05 20.49
C LYS A 701 -6.87 10.48 19.09
N PHE A 702 -7.43 9.80 18.10
CA PHE A 702 -7.26 10.13 16.69
C PHE A 702 -8.62 10.38 16.04
N TYR A 703 -8.78 11.53 15.41
CA TYR A 703 -9.97 11.89 14.65
C TYR A 703 -9.60 12.10 13.18
N HIS A 704 -10.40 11.51 12.28
CA HIS A 704 -10.29 11.70 10.84
C HIS A 704 -11.55 12.42 10.34
N ILE A 705 -11.42 13.71 10.02
CA ILE A 705 -12.54 14.61 9.69
C ILE A 705 -12.21 15.38 8.40
N PRO A 706 -12.25 14.72 7.23
CA PRO A 706 -11.91 15.35 5.97
C PRO A 706 -12.96 16.35 5.48
N GLY A 707 -12.51 17.47 4.93
CA GLY A 707 -13.37 18.40 4.18
C GLY A 707 -14.48 19.10 4.97
N ASN A 708 -14.46 19.02 6.31
CA ASN A 708 -15.49 19.60 7.17
C ASN A 708 -14.86 20.48 8.26
N LEU A 709 -14.57 21.74 7.89
CA LEU A 709 -13.97 22.73 8.77
C LEU A 709 -14.77 22.95 10.07
N PRO A 710 -16.10 23.16 10.04
CA PRO A 710 -16.87 23.33 11.28
C PRO A 710 -16.81 22.11 12.21
N ALA A 711 -16.86 20.89 11.66
CA ALA A 711 -16.83 19.68 12.47
C ALA A 711 -15.47 19.49 13.16
N VAL A 712 -14.35 19.75 12.47
CA VAL A 712 -13.02 19.65 13.12
C VAL A 712 -12.83 20.73 14.18
N CYS A 713 -13.27 21.97 13.93
CA CYS A 713 -13.22 23.05 14.94
C CYS A 713 -14.05 22.68 16.19
N GLN A 714 -15.27 22.20 15.99
CA GLN A 714 -16.14 21.79 17.09
C GLN A 714 -15.56 20.63 17.89
N GLN A 715 -14.97 19.65 17.21
CA GLN A 715 -14.33 18.51 17.86
C GLN A 715 -13.13 18.96 18.73
N ILE A 716 -12.29 19.86 18.23
CA ILE A 716 -11.17 20.43 18.98
C ILE A 716 -11.65 21.14 20.25
N LEU A 717 -12.69 21.97 20.14
CA LEU A 717 -13.28 22.67 21.29
C LEU A 717 -13.86 21.69 22.32
N ASN A 718 -14.50 20.61 21.87
CA ASN A 718 -15.07 19.57 22.73
C ASN A 718 -14.00 18.83 23.55
N ASP A 719 -12.82 18.62 22.98
CA ASP A 719 -11.71 17.95 23.65
C ASP A 719 -11.04 18.81 24.74
N LYS A 720 -11.30 20.13 24.74
CA LYS A 720 -10.84 21.08 25.76
C LYS A 720 -9.32 21.00 25.97
N LEU A 721 -8.59 21.18 24.88
CA LEU A 721 -7.13 21.14 24.86
C LEU A 721 -6.52 22.29 25.66
N HIS A 722 -5.34 22.07 26.24
CA HIS A 722 -4.53 23.17 26.79
C HIS A 722 -3.69 23.82 25.68
N ILE A 723 -3.15 23.00 24.78
CA ILE A 723 -2.27 23.41 23.68
C ILE A 723 -2.76 22.77 22.39
N LEU A 724 -2.89 23.56 21.32
CA LEU A 724 -3.11 23.09 19.96
C LEU A 724 -1.90 23.44 19.09
N ILE A 725 -1.41 22.48 18.33
CA ILE A 725 -0.21 22.60 17.51
C ILE A 725 -0.58 22.37 16.06
N TYR A 726 -0.20 23.32 15.23
CA TYR A 726 -0.20 23.23 13.79
C TYR A 726 1.22 22.89 13.34
N PRO A 727 1.52 21.65 12.93
CA PRO A 727 2.86 21.30 12.45
C PRO A 727 3.29 22.16 11.27
N GLU A 728 2.31 22.61 10.48
CA GLU A 728 2.46 23.50 9.33
C GLU A 728 1.22 24.39 9.22
N ILE A 729 1.41 25.59 8.70
CA ILE A 729 0.33 26.49 8.27
C ILE A 729 0.64 26.99 6.86
N GLY A 730 -0.40 27.21 6.06
CA GLY A 730 -0.26 27.83 4.76
C GLY A 730 0.19 26.89 3.63
N MET A 731 0.36 25.59 3.88
CA MET A 731 0.42 24.59 2.80
C MET A 731 -0.98 24.12 2.40
N ASP A 732 -1.90 24.07 3.35
CA ASP A 732 -3.30 23.72 3.15
C ASP A 732 -4.22 24.91 3.57
N PRO A 733 -5.08 25.43 2.67
CA PRO A 733 -5.91 26.58 2.98
C PRO A 733 -6.91 26.34 4.15
N PRO A 734 -7.64 25.21 4.23
CA PRO A 734 -8.48 24.90 5.40
C PRO A 734 -7.70 24.87 6.72
N THR A 735 -6.49 24.30 6.75
CA THR A 735 -5.63 24.33 7.94
C THR A 735 -5.28 25.76 8.33
N MET A 736 -4.97 26.64 7.35
CA MET A 736 -4.74 28.06 7.60
C MET A 736 -5.99 28.79 8.12
N GLN A 737 -7.18 28.44 7.63
CA GLN A 737 -8.46 28.98 8.14
C GLN A 737 -8.71 28.56 9.59
N THR A 738 -8.50 27.29 9.94
CA THR A 738 -8.63 26.82 11.33
C THR A 738 -7.62 27.49 12.26
N ALA A 739 -6.38 27.69 11.79
CA ALA A 739 -5.35 28.40 12.54
C ALA A 739 -5.69 29.86 12.78
N ALA A 740 -6.46 30.50 11.90
CA ALA A 740 -6.96 31.87 12.05
C ALA A 740 -8.10 32.02 13.06
N LEU A 741 -8.59 30.91 13.64
CA LEU A 741 -9.53 30.87 14.76
C LEU A 741 -8.78 30.58 16.07
N ARG A 742 -9.46 30.82 17.20
CA ARG A 742 -8.96 30.50 18.55
C ARG A 742 -9.68 29.24 19.07
N LEU A 743 -9.05 28.09 18.85
CA LEU A 743 -9.60 26.77 19.16
C LEU A 743 -8.99 26.13 20.42
N ALA A 744 -7.87 26.66 20.91
CA ALA A 744 -7.28 26.34 22.22
C ALA A 744 -6.72 27.61 22.90
N PRO A 745 -6.56 27.62 24.24
CA PRO A 745 -5.96 28.74 24.97
C PRO A 745 -4.56 29.11 24.45
N ILE A 746 -3.75 28.09 24.16
CA ILE A 746 -2.43 28.23 23.55
C ILE A 746 -2.44 27.55 22.19
N GLN A 747 -2.04 28.28 21.14
CA GLN A 747 -1.84 27.72 19.81
C GLN A 747 -0.39 27.93 19.38
N CYS A 748 0.23 26.88 18.84
CA CYS A 748 1.59 26.90 18.36
C CYS A 748 1.64 26.50 16.88
N THR A 749 2.67 26.97 16.18
CA THR A 749 3.06 26.46 14.86
C THR A 749 4.49 25.90 14.92
N ALA A 750 4.90 25.14 13.90
CA ALA A 750 6.22 24.56 13.82
C ALA A 750 6.76 24.49 12.38
N TRP A 751 7.61 23.52 12.12
CA TRP A 751 8.51 23.42 10.99
C TRP A 751 7.91 23.27 9.60
N GLY A 752 6.64 22.97 9.37
CA GLY A 752 6.25 22.53 8.03
C GLY A 752 6.23 23.64 6.99
N HIS A 753 5.68 24.81 7.30
CA HIS A 753 5.62 26.04 6.48
C HIS A 753 4.78 27.08 7.26
N PRO A 754 4.86 28.41 7.04
CA PRO A 754 5.85 29.22 6.30
C PRO A 754 7.07 29.57 7.19
N VAL A 755 7.74 30.71 6.94
CA VAL A 755 8.70 31.34 7.90
C VAL A 755 7.93 31.87 9.12
N THR A 756 6.88 32.65 8.93
CA THR A 756 5.96 33.10 9.99
C THR A 756 4.53 33.14 9.49
N THR A 757 3.57 32.81 10.36
CA THR A 757 2.15 32.72 9.97
C THR A 757 1.51 34.10 9.83
N GLY A 758 1.97 35.08 10.62
CA GLY A 758 1.34 36.39 10.74
C GLY A 758 -0.04 36.36 11.40
N LEU A 759 -0.49 35.20 11.89
CA LEU A 759 -1.82 35.04 12.45
C LEU A 759 -1.84 35.53 13.91
N PRO A 760 -2.77 36.42 14.30
CA PRO A 760 -2.88 36.90 15.68
C PRO A 760 -3.31 35.79 16.66
N THR A 761 -3.76 34.66 16.12
CA THR A 761 -4.24 33.50 16.86
C THR A 761 -3.15 32.49 17.21
N ILE A 762 -1.92 32.63 16.70
CA ILE A 762 -0.80 31.73 17.00
C ILE A 762 0.15 32.42 17.99
N ASN A 763 0.38 31.78 19.14
CA ASN A 763 1.18 32.34 20.23
C ASN A 763 2.67 32.09 20.02
N TYR A 764 3.04 30.87 19.65
CA TYR A 764 4.43 30.42 19.61
C TYR A 764 4.79 29.78 18.28
N PHE A 765 6.02 30.03 17.82
CA PHE A 765 6.66 29.29 16.74
C PHE A 765 7.71 28.36 17.35
N ILE A 766 7.52 27.06 17.22
CA ILE A 766 8.43 26.03 17.73
C ILE A 766 9.47 25.72 16.65
N SER A 767 10.72 26.09 16.93
CA SER A 767 11.85 26.00 16.03
C SER A 767 13.04 25.28 16.67
N SER A 768 14.23 25.48 16.12
CA SER A 768 15.48 24.81 16.46
C SER A 768 16.56 25.81 16.88
N GLN A 769 17.35 25.46 17.90
CA GLN A 769 18.50 26.23 18.35
C GLN A 769 19.59 26.33 17.29
N LEU A 770 19.89 25.23 16.57
CA LEU A 770 20.98 25.21 15.59
C LEU A 770 20.63 25.88 14.26
N MET A 771 19.35 25.89 13.88
CA MET A 771 18.92 26.49 12.63
C MET A 771 18.65 27.99 12.73
N GLU A 772 18.30 28.49 13.91
CA GLU A 772 17.97 29.91 14.07
C GLU A 772 19.21 30.80 14.16
N PRO A 773 19.26 31.95 13.46
CA PRO A 773 20.30 32.95 13.67
C PRO A 773 20.14 33.66 15.02
N GLU A 774 21.10 34.54 15.34
CA GLU A 774 21.08 35.34 16.57
C GLU A 774 19.86 36.28 16.63
N ASN A 775 19.54 36.97 15.53
CA ASN A 775 18.40 37.91 15.42
C ASN A 775 17.05 37.25 15.11
N ALA A 776 16.93 35.92 15.25
CA ALA A 776 15.81 35.14 14.75
C ALA A 776 14.40 35.65 15.09
N GLN A 777 14.18 36.19 16.30
CA GLN A 777 12.85 36.65 16.74
C GLN A 777 12.28 37.76 15.83
N GLU A 778 13.12 38.53 15.15
CA GLU A 778 12.71 39.58 14.19
C GLU A 778 12.04 39.01 12.93
N HIS A 779 12.17 37.70 12.69
CA HIS A 779 11.60 37.01 11.55
C HIS A 779 10.19 36.47 11.82
N TYR A 780 9.74 36.49 13.09
CA TYR A 780 8.50 35.87 13.53
C TYR A 780 7.51 36.90 14.10
N SER A 781 6.23 36.73 13.77
CA SER A 781 5.13 37.40 14.46
C SER A 781 4.83 36.75 15.82
N GLU A 782 5.09 35.46 15.92
CA GLU A 782 4.92 34.62 17.10
C GLU A 782 6.13 34.74 18.05
N THR A 783 5.96 34.34 19.31
CA THR A 783 7.11 34.18 20.21
C THR A 783 7.90 32.93 19.82
N LEU A 784 9.19 33.08 19.55
CA LEU A 784 10.04 31.99 19.08
C LEU A 784 10.49 31.10 20.23
N VAL A 785 10.30 29.78 20.06
CA VAL A 785 10.76 28.74 20.99
C VAL A 785 11.85 27.93 20.29
N LYS A 786 13.08 28.01 20.79
CA LYS A 786 14.23 27.31 20.21
C LYS A 786 14.48 25.99 20.94
N LEU A 787 14.01 24.87 20.39
CA LEU A 787 14.32 23.56 20.93
C LEU A 787 15.79 23.19 20.69
N PRO A 788 16.43 22.39 21.57
CA PRO A 788 17.80 21.94 21.39
C PRO A 788 18.05 21.30 20.02
N ASN A 789 19.30 21.38 19.56
CA ASN A 789 19.76 20.76 18.32
C ASN A 789 18.90 21.18 17.11
N ILE A 790 18.49 20.22 16.28
CA ILE A 790 17.61 20.43 15.13
C ILE A 790 16.13 20.43 15.54
N GLY A 791 15.77 20.42 16.82
CA GLY A 791 14.39 20.57 17.29
C GLY A 791 13.41 19.44 16.93
N VAL A 792 13.80 18.41 16.17
CA VAL A 792 12.94 17.30 15.76
C VAL A 792 13.65 15.95 15.92
N ALA A 793 12.88 14.93 16.30
CA ALA A 793 13.34 13.54 16.42
C ALA A 793 13.07 12.78 15.10
N TYR A 794 13.86 13.05 14.07
CA TYR A 794 13.62 12.48 12.74
C TYR A 794 14.06 11.01 12.65
N PRO A 795 13.19 10.06 12.26
CA PRO A 795 13.58 8.65 12.14
C PRO A 795 14.50 8.43 10.94
N LYS A 796 15.56 7.62 11.11
CA LYS A 796 16.43 7.25 9.97
C LYS A 796 15.61 6.48 8.92
N PRO A 797 15.70 6.83 7.61
CA PRO A 797 15.11 6.03 6.54
C PRO A 797 15.61 4.58 6.59
N LYS A 798 14.68 3.62 6.63
CA LYS A 798 14.98 2.17 6.72
C LYS A 798 14.97 1.47 5.37
N ASP A 799 14.50 2.15 4.34
CA ASP A 799 14.22 1.64 3.01
C ASP A 799 15.26 2.07 1.98
N ILE A 800 16.49 2.34 2.44
CA ILE A 800 17.62 2.63 1.55
C ILE A 800 17.93 1.35 0.76
N PRO A 801 17.80 1.35 -0.58
CA PRO A 801 17.97 0.15 -1.37
C PRO A 801 19.45 -0.26 -1.46
N ASN A 802 19.69 -1.56 -1.64
CA ASN A 802 21.00 -2.02 -2.11
C ASN A 802 21.28 -1.46 -3.51
N LEU A 803 22.56 -1.21 -3.82
CA LEU A 803 22.96 -0.67 -5.12
C LEU A 803 22.71 -1.69 -6.25
N THR A 804 21.55 -1.59 -6.90
CA THR A 804 21.11 -2.49 -7.98
C THR A 804 21.20 -1.87 -9.38
N LYS A 805 21.24 -0.53 -9.48
CA LYS A 805 21.39 0.20 -10.75
C LYS A 805 22.77 0.83 -10.88
N LYS A 806 23.24 1.00 -12.12
CA LYS A 806 24.50 1.68 -12.47
C LYS A 806 24.25 3.03 -13.15
N ARG A 807 25.27 3.90 -13.21
CA ARG A 807 25.22 5.20 -13.91
C ARG A 807 24.92 5.03 -15.42
N SER A 808 25.68 4.17 -16.13
CA SER A 808 25.56 3.94 -17.59
C SER A 808 25.33 2.47 -18.01
N VAL A 809 25.18 2.21 -19.32
CA VAL A 809 25.07 0.87 -19.96
C VAL A 809 26.00 0.81 -21.17
N PRO A 810 26.68 -0.32 -21.44
CA PRO A 810 27.25 -0.59 -22.76
C PRO A 810 26.16 -0.70 -23.87
N PRO A 811 26.50 -0.44 -25.14
CA PRO A 811 25.53 -0.37 -26.23
C PRO A 811 24.99 -1.76 -26.59
N PHE A 812 23.68 -1.99 -26.41
CA PHE A 812 22.98 -3.16 -26.98
C PHE A 812 21.66 -2.74 -27.66
N PRO A 813 21.15 -3.53 -28.63
CA PRO A 813 20.17 -3.09 -29.63
C PRO A 813 18.78 -2.83 -29.07
N ARG A 814 18.04 -1.96 -29.76
CA ARG A 814 16.66 -1.53 -29.42
C ARG A 814 15.69 -2.71 -29.41
N GLY A 815 14.84 -2.80 -28.38
CA GLY A 815 13.67 -3.70 -28.42
C GLY A 815 13.07 -4.12 -27.08
N VAL A 816 13.78 -3.99 -25.96
CA VAL A 816 13.25 -4.43 -24.65
C VAL A 816 12.63 -3.24 -23.91
N ARG A 817 11.29 -3.22 -23.84
CA ARG A 817 10.54 -2.35 -22.90
C ARG A 817 10.55 -3.02 -21.53
N GLY A 818 11.62 -2.80 -20.77
CA GLY A 818 11.79 -3.22 -19.38
C GLY A 818 13.09 -2.63 -18.84
N ASP A 819 13.02 -1.96 -17.69
CA ASP A 819 14.11 -1.25 -16.98
C ASP A 819 14.55 0.12 -17.54
N ARG A 820 13.84 1.16 -17.11
CA ARG A 820 14.19 2.57 -17.35
C ARG A 820 15.39 2.97 -16.47
N LYS A 821 16.43 3.53 -17.09
CA LYS A 821 17.73 3.92 -16.50
C LYS A 821 17.87 5.44 -16.48
N PHE A 822 18.71 6.01 -15.59
CA PHE A 822 18.84 7.46 -15.40
C PHE A 822 19.70 8.21 -16.43
N GLN A 823 20.38 7.49 -17.35
CA GLN A 823 21.26 8.08 -18.37
C GLN A 823 22.35 9.01 -17.80
N LEU A 824 22.98 8.60 -16.69
CA LEU A 824 24.07 9.38 -16.07
C LEU A 824 25.43 8.92 -16.66
N PRO A 825 26.36 9.83 -16.97
CA PRO A 825 27.68 9.44 -17.47
C PRO A 825 28.51 8.75 -16.39
N GLU A 826 29.32 7.76 -16.78
CA GLU A 826 30.16 7.00 -15.87
C GLU A 826 31.41 7.75 -15.41
N ASP A 827 31.97 8.58 -16.29
CA ASP A 827 33.15 9.41 -16.09
C ASP A 827 32.83 10.80 -15.52
N GLY A 828 31.55 11.18 -15.45
CA GLY A 828 31.11 12.46 -14.92
C GLY A 828 31.08 12.53 -13.39
N ILE A 829 31.36 13.72 -12.85
CA ILE A 829 31.13 14.05 -11.44
C ILE A 829 29.69 14.52 -11.28
N ILE A 830 28.88 13.73 -10.58
CA ILE A 830 27.44 13.95 -10.47
C ILE A 830 27.14 14.85 -9.27
N TYR A 831 26.76 16.09 -9.55
CA TYR A 831 26.22 17.05 -8.59
C TYR A 831 24.69 16.94 -8.57
N PHE A 832 24.13 16.47 -7.46
CA PHE A 832 22.70 16.27 -7.33
C PHE A 832 22.00 17.54 -6.84
N CYS A 833 21.16 18.11 -7.70
CA CYS A 833 20.39 19.34 -7.50
C CYS A 833 18.90 18.99 -7.39
N CYS A 834 18.52 18.28 -6.32
CA CYS A 834 17.20 17.61 -6.25
C CYS A 834 16.05 18.49 -5.71
N GLN A 835 16.33 19.75 -5.38
CA GLN A 835 15.35 20.64 -4.76
C GLN A 835 14.23 21.03 -5.74
N ALA A 836 13.09 21.47 -5.21
CA ALA A 836 12.00 21.96 -6.05
C ALA A 836 12.43 23.24 -6.82
N PRO A 837 12.03 23.42 -8.09
CA PRO A 837 12.48 24.54 -8.92
C PRO A 837 12.32 25.94 -8.30
N PHE A 838 11.26 26.17 -7.53
CA PHE A 838 11.00 27.45 -6.86
C PHE A 838 11.96 27.79 -5.70
N LYS A 839 12.86 26.86 -5.31
CA LYS A 839 13.95 27.14 -4.38
C LYS A 839 15.21 27.69 -5.07
N TYR A 840 15.28 27.64 -6.40
CA TYR A 840 16.40 28.17 -7.17
C TYR A 840 16.12 29.61 -7.60
N LEU A 841 16.68 30.57 -6.88
CA LEU A 841 16.54 31.98 -7.21
C LEU A 841 17.57 32.42 -8.27
N PRO A 842 17.18 33.31 -9.20
CA PRO A 842 17.98 33.66 -10.39
C PRO A 842 19.33 34.28 -10.07
N GLN A 843 19.47 34.98 -8.93
CA GLN A 843 20.75 35.55 -8.52
C GLN A 843 21.84 34.51 -8.22
N TYR A 844 21.48 33.23 -8.01
CA TYR A 844 22.43 32.15 -7.70
C TYR A 844 22.74 31.24 -8.89
N ASP A 845 22.11 31.46 -10.06
CA ASP A 845 22.29 30.58 -11.23
C ASP A 845 23.74 30.57 -11.74
N TYR A 846 24.52 31.62 -11.47
CA TYR A 846 25.91 31.72 -11.91
C TYR A 846 26.84 30.70 -11.24
N ILE A 847 26.45 30.12 -10.10
CA ILE A 847 27.27 29.15 -9.36
C ILE A 847 27.53 27.89 -10.18
N PHE A 848 26.53 27.43 -10.95
CA PHE A 848 26.66 26.21 -11.75
C PHE A 848 27.75 26.31 -12.83
N PRO A 849 27.77 27.34 -13.71
CA PRO A 849 28.84 27.47 -14.68
C PRO A 849 30.21 27.79 -14.04
N GLU A 850 30.27 28.47 -12.88
CA GLU A 850 31.54 28.69 -12.18
C GLU A 850 32.17 27.36 -11.67
N ILE A 851 31.35 26.44 -11.18
CA ILE A 851 31.80 25.07 -10.84
C ILE A 851 32.21 24.33 -12.11
N ALA A 852 31.43 24.42 -13.20
CA ALA A 852 31.69 23.72 -14.45
C ALA A 852 33.02 24.13 -15.11
N LEU A 853 33.39 25.42 -15.04
CA LEU A 853 34.67 25.91 -15.54
C LEU A 853 35.88 25.26 -14.86
N GLN A 854 35.75 24.94 -13.56
CA GLN A 854 36.81 24.35 -12.75
C GLN A 854 36.74 22.81 -12.73
N VAL A 855 35.55 22.23 -12.95
CA VAL A 855 35.30 20.80 -13.03
C VAL A 855 34.67 20.48 -14.38
N PRO A 856 35.47 20.30 -15.45
CA PRO A 856 34.95 20.05 -16.81
C PRO A 856 34.06 18.81 -16.93
N GLN A 857 34.20 17.87 -16.00
CA GLN A 857 33.46 16.60 -15.92
C GLN A 857 32.13 16.74 -15.17
N ALA A 858 31.79 17.92 -14.65
CA ALA A 858 30.62 18.14 -13.83
C ALA A 858 29.33 17.83 -14.59
N LYS A 859 28.38 17.20 -13.89
CA LYS A 859 27.00 17.02 -14.34
C LYS A 859 26.04 17.42 -13.23
N PHE A 860 25.23 18.43 -13.47
CA PHE A 860 24.21 18.92 -12.55
C PHE A 860 22.88 18.23 -12.84
N VAL A 861 22.45 17.36 -11.93
CA VAL A 861 21.21 16.58 -12.09
C VAL A 861 20.08 17.28 -11.36
N PHE A 862 19.16 17.89 -12.12
CA PHE A 862 17.99 18.57 -11.59
C PHE A 862 16.75 17.69 -11.65
N LEU A 863 15.99 17.63 -10.55
CA LEU A 863 14.65 17.05 -10.56
C LEU A 863 13.61 18.13 -10.87
N ARG A 864 12.71 17.87 -11.83
CA ARG A 864 11.67 18.84 -12.28
C ARG A 864 12.27 20.14 -12.84
N GLY A 865 13.55 20.14 -13.21
CA GLY A 865 14.28 21.37 -13.56
C GLY A 865 13.99 21.94 -14.95
N THR A 866 13.06 21.39 -15.74
CA THR A 866 12.82 21.84 -17.11
C THR A 866 12.38 23.30 -17.21
N ILE A 867 11.73 23.83 -16.16
CA ILE A 867 11.36 25.24 -16.09
C ILE A 867 12.58 26.18 -15.87
N LEU A 868 13.72 25.63 -15.44
CA LEU A 868 14.96 26.39 -15.24
C LEU A 868 15.83 26.45 -16.50
N ILE A 869 15.55 25.61 -17.52
CA ILE A 869 16.36 25.51 -18.76
C ILE A 869 16.66 26.89 -19.36
N PRO A 870 15.68 27.79 -19.60
CA PRO A 870 15.98 29.08 -20.23
C PRO A 870 16.93 29.98 -19.41
N ARG A 871 16.89 29.86 -18.07
CA ARG A 871 17.78 30.60 -17.18
C ARG A 871 19.20 30.01 -17.22
N LEU A 872 19.29 28.68 -17.16
CA LEU A 872 20.56 27.95 -17.18
C LEU A 872 21.27 28.11 -18.54
N GLU A 873 20.56 27.99 -19.66
CA GLU A 873 21.13 28.24 -21.00
C GLU A 873 21.77 29.63 -21.08
N LYS A 874 21.05 30.66 -20.64
CA LYS A 874 21.53 32.04 -20.67
C LYS A 874 22.78 32.24 -19.83
N ILE A 875 22.82 31.69 -18.61
CA ILE A 875 23.95 31.92 -17.70
C ILE A 875 25.18 31.11 -18.09
N PHE A 876 25.02 29.87 -18.57
CA PHE A 876 26.13 29.07 -19.09
C PHE A 876 26.72 29.71 -20.37
N ALA A 877 25.87 30.17 -21.28
CA ALA A 877 26.31 30.86 -22.49
C ALA A 877 27.13 32.13 -22.18
N SER A 878 26.79 32.85 -21.10
CA SER A 878 27.56 34.02 -20.64
C SER A 878 29.01 33.70 -20.23
N LYS A 879 29.30 32.42 -19.96
CA LYS A 879 30.62 31.88 -19.62
C LYS A 879 31.24 31.07 -20.76
N GLY A 880 30.63 31.08 -21.95
CA GLY A 880 31.11 30.33 -23.11
C GLY A 880 30.88 28.82 -23.02
N LEU A 881 29.96 28.37 -22.16
CA LEU A 881 29.59 26.96 -21.99
C LEU A 881 28.21 26.69 -22.58
N ASN A 882 27.98 25.48 -23.08
CA ASN A 882 26.64 25.01 -23.44
C ASN A 882 26.02 24.27 -22.24
N SER A 883 24.88 24.71 -21.73
CA SER A 883 24.25 24.08 -20.56
C SER A 883 23.85 22.63 -20.80
N GLU A 884 23.52 22.23 -22.03
CA GLU A 884 23.14 20.84 -22.34
C GLU A 884 24.29 19.84 -22.08
N ASP A 885 25.54 20.31 -22.13
CA ASP A 885 26.70 19.48 -21.84
C ASP A 885 26.81 19.19 -20.33
N TYR A 886 26.23 20.02 -19.46
CA TYR A 886 26.41 19.94 -18.00
C TYR A 886 25.11 19.63 -17.23
N CYS A 887 23.95 20.09 -17.72
CA CYS A 887 22.69 20.03 -16.99
C CYS A 887 21.84 18.85 -17.46
N ILE A 888 21.52 17.93 -16.55
CA ILE A 888 20.65 16.78 -16.79
C ILE A 888 19.32 17.02 -16.05
N HIS A 889 18.21 17.04 -16.78
CA HIS A 889 16.89 17.27 -16.22
C HIS A 889 16.07 15.99 -16.18
N LEU A 890 15.77 15.50 -14.97
CA LEU A 890 15.00 14.28 -14.75
C LEU A 890 13.59 14.59 -14.22
N LYS A 891 12.62 13.73 -14.57
CA LYS A 891 11.30 13.68 -13.93
C LYS A 891 11.44 13.13 -12.50
N ILE A 892 10.40 13.31 -11.68
CA ILE A 892 10.39 12.78 -10.31
C ILE A 892 10.45 11.25 -10.39
N PRO A 893 11.49 10.60 -9.84
CA PRO A 893 11.53 9.14 -9.81
C PRO A 893 10.61 8.60 -8.73
N GLU A 894 10.26 7.32 -8.83
CA GLU A 894 9.69 6.60 -7.69
C GLU A 894 10.68 6.58 -6.51
N ARG A 895 10.19 6.32 -5.29
CA ARG A 895 11.00 6.46 -4.06
C ARG A 895 12.32 5.68 -4.11
N SER A 896 12.28 4.42 -4.56
CA SER A 896 13.49 3.58 -4.72
C SER A 896 14.48 4.22 -5.70
N ASP A 897 13.98 4.74 -6.81
CA ASP A 897 14.78 5.38 -7.85
C ASP A 897 15.38 6.72 -7.40
N TYR A 898 14.66 7.48 -6.59
CA TYR A 898 15.17 8.70 -5.98
C TYR A 898 16.30 8.41 -4.96
N LEU A 899 16.15 7.38 -4.13
CA LEU A 899 17.23 6.96 -3.21
C LEU A 899 18.43 6.41 -3.99
N MET A 900 18.19 5.70 -5.09
CA MET A 900 19.24 5.24 -5.99
C MET A 900 20.04 6.41 -6.59
N LEU A 901 19.38 7.51 -6.98
CA LEU A 901 20.07 8.72 -7.44
C LEU A 901 20.97 9.32 -6.35
N ASN A 902 20.54 9.31 -5.08
CA ASN A 902 21.41 9.76 -3.98
C ASN A 902 22.65 8.87 -3.86
N LEU A 903 22.49 7.55 -3.89
CA LEU A 903 23.60 6.58 -3.82
C LEU A 903 24.56 6.66 -5.02
N LEU A 904 24.04 7.03 -6.19
CA LEU A 904 24.82 7.14 -7.42
C LEU A 904 25.46 8.51 -7.62
N SER A 905 25.10 9.52 -6.82
CA SER A 905 25.65 10.88 -6.96
C SER A 905 26.95 11.05 -6.19
N ASP A 906 27.76 12.05 -6.55
CA ASP A 906 29.05 12.33 -5.89
C ASP A 906 28.91 13.44 -4.85
N VAL A 907 28.16 14.50 -5.18
CA VAL A 907 28.01 15.68 -4.34
C VAL A 907 26.55 16.13 -4.35
N PHE A 908 25.99 16.47 -3.19
CA PHE A 908 24.70 17.13 -3.09
C PHE A 908 24.92 18.64 -2.99
N LEU A 909 24.31 19.39 -3.90
CA LEU A 909 24.32 20.85 -3.86
C LEU A 909 23.04 21.36 -3.21
N ASP A 910 23.15 21.84 -1.98
CA ASP A 910 22.03 22.47 -1.28
C ASP A 910 21.73 23.86 -1.86
N THR A 911 20.47 24.27 -1.82
CA THR A 911 20.03 25.57 -2.36
C THR A 911 20.21 26.71 -1.37
N PHE A 912 20.64 27.86 -1.87
CA PHE A 912 20.75 29.10 -1.09
C PHE A 912 19.38 29.57 -0.61
N THR A 913 19.33 30.21 0.56
CA THR A 913 18.15 30.89 1.17
C THR A 913 16.97 30.00 1.54
N TRP A 914 16.84 28.82 0.91
CA TRP A 914 15.87 27.79 1.27
C TRP A 914 16.51 26.41 1.09
N SER A 915 16.99 25.84 2.18
CA SER A 915 17.73 24.57 2.23
C SER A 915 16.80 23.36 2.05
N GLY A 916 17.39 22.21 1.70
CA GLY A 916 16.76 20.91 1.78
C GLY A 916 16.44 20.51 3.23
N GLY A 917 15.19 20.13 3.47
CA GLY A 917 14.78 19.47 4.73
C GLY A 917 14.99 17.96 4.60
N ASN A 918 13.91 17.25 4.28
CA ASN A 918 13.95 15.79 4.09
C ASN A 918 14.94 15.34 3.03
N THR A 919 15.05 16.07 1.92
CA THR A 919 15.98 15.71 0.84
C THR A 919 17.42 15.68 1.32
N SER A 920 17.82 16.63 2.17
CA SER A 920 19.16 16.65 2.79
C SER A 920 19.31 15.54 3.83
N LEU A 921 18.28 15.26 4.64
CA LEU A 921 18.31 14.12 5.59
C LEU A 921 18.44 12.77 4.87
N GLU A 922 17.75 12.58 3.74
CA GLU A 922 17.83 11.37 2.93
C GLU A 922 19.18 11.24 2.20
N ALA A 923 19.74 12.36 1.71
CA ALA A 923 21.09 12.40 1.16
C ALA A 923 22.15 12.01 2.22
N ILE A 924 22.04 12.58 3.43
CA ILE A 924 22.87 12.19 4.58
C ILE A 924 22.73 10.69 4.86
N ALA A 925 21.50 10.17 4.90
CA ALA A 925 21.27 8.75 5.16
C ALA A 925 21.93 7.82 4.12
N CYS A 926 22.08 8.30 2.87
CA CYS A 926 22.83 7.66 1.78
C CYS A 926 24.34 7.95 1.81
N ASN A 927 24.84 8.67 2.83
CA ASN A 927 26.21 9.15 2.98
C ASN A 927 26.69 10.06 1.82
N LEU A 928 25.79 10.77 1.16
CA LEU A 928 26.13 11.70 0.07
C LEU A 928 26.63 13.03 0.67
N PRO A 929 27.90 13.44 0.41
CA PRO A 929 28.44 14.71 0.90
C PRO A 929 27.61 15.91 0.45
N ILE A 930 27.30 16.81 1.39
CA ILE A 930 26.47 17.99 1.14
C ILE A 930 27.31 19.27 1.22
N VAL A 931 27.16 20.14 0.22
CA VAL A 931 27.63 21.54 0.27
C VAL A 931 26.45 22.44 0.59
N THR A 932 26.61 23.33 1.58
CA THR A 932 25.57 24.28 1.99
C THR A 932 26.17 25.65 2.32
N CYS A 933 25.39 26.71 2.15
CA CYS A 933 25.70 28.06 2.60
C CYS A 933 24.52 28.58 3.43
N PRO A 934 24.64 28.72 4.76
CA PRO A 934 23.54 29.11 5.62
C PRO A 934 23.08 30.54 5.32
N GLY A 935 21.78 30.70 5.04
CA GLY A 935 21.17 32.01 4.82
C GLY A 935 20.79 32.75 6.10
N GLU A 936 20.04 33.86 5.93
CA GLU A 936 19.50 34.67 7.03
C GLU A 936 18.39 33.93 7.80
N PHE A 937 17.43 33.32 7.10
CA PHE A 937 16.27 32.68 7.73
C PHE A 937 16.54 31.21 8.09
N MET A 938 15.83 30.71 9.11
CA MET A 938 15.86 29.30 9.54
C MET A 938 15.77 28.30 8.37
N ARG A 939 14.90 28.57 7.40
CA ARG A 939 14.71 27.74 6.20
C ARG A 939 15.95 27.57 5.34
N GLY A 940 16.84 28.54 5.33
CA GLY A 940 18.11 28.49 4.60
C GLY A 940 19.23 27.80 5.38
N ARG A 941 18.94 27.19 6.53
CA ARG A 941 19.95 26.71 7.50
C ARG A 941 19.73 25.25 7.90
N HIS A 942 18.87 24.51 7.20
CA HIS A 942 18.60 23.11 7.52
C HIS A 942 19.84 22.23 7.39
N ALA A 943 20.42 22.13 6.19
CA ALA A 943 21.61 21.32 5.94
C ALA A 943 22.81 21.75 6.81
N ASP A 944 23.00 23.05 7.02
CA ASP A 944 23.99 23.61 7.95
C ASP A 944 23.87 23.00 9.35
N SER A 945 22.67 23.01 9.93
CA SER A 945 22.45 22.43 11.26
C SER A 945 22.64 20.92 11.31
N PHE A 946 22.26 20.19 10.25
CA PHE A 946 22.44 18.75 10.16
C PHE A 946 23.93 18.39 10.15
N LEU A 947 24.72 19.10 9.35
CA LEU A 947 26.17 18.94 9.28
C LEU A 947 26.86 19.29 10.60
N LYS A 948 26.39 20.32 11.32
CA LYS A 948 26.86 20.65 12.67
C LYS A 948 26.58 19.53 13.68
N MET A 949 25.39 18.91 13.64
CA MET A 949 25.10 17.75 14.48
C MET A 949 26.02 16.56 14.20
N LEU A 950 26.34 16.34 12.92
CA LEU A 950 27.29 15.31 12.51
C LEU A 950 28.75 15.69 12.83
N GLY A 951 29.06 16.94 13.17
CA GLY A 951 30.44 17.41 13.36
C GLY A 951 31.24 17.48 12.05
N VAL A 952 30.56 17.62 10.90
CA VAL A 952 31.14 17.70 9.57
C VAL A 952 30.93 19.10 9.03
N THR A 953 31.67 20.07 9.59
CA THR A 953 31.49 21.50 9.27
C THR A 953 32.33 21.97 8.08
N ASP A 954 33.21 21.13 7.55
CA ASP A 954 34.14 21.46 6.46
C ASP A 954 33.45 21.77 5.12
N THR A 955 32.19 21.36 4.97
CA THR A 955 31.38 21.59 3.76
C THR A 955 30.29 22.65 3.95
N ILE A 956 30.41 23.44 5.02
CA ILE A 956 29.55 24.61 5.31
C ILE A 956 30.30 25.87 4.87
N ALA A 957 29.88 26.45 3.75
CA ALA A 957 30.43 27.70 3.22
C ALA A 957 29.92 28.92 3.99
N LYS A 958 30.72 29.99 4.06
CA LYS A 958 30.30 31.29 4.64
C LYS A 958 29.69 32.24 3.61
N ASN A 959 29.98 32.01 2.33
CA ASN A 959 29.53 32.84 1.22
C ASN A 959 29.54 32.03 -0.09
N GLU A 960 29.07 32.64 -1.17
CA GLU A 960 28.92 32.00 -2.48
C GLU A 960 30.26 31.56 -3.09
N ALA A 961 31.35 32.31 -2.87
CA ALA A 961 32.67 31.94 -3.39
C ALA A 961 33.21 30.68 -2.68
N GLU A 962 33.14 30.63 -1.35
CA GLU A 962 33.56 29.45 -0.59
C GLU A 962 32.67 28.23 -0.89
N TYR A 963 31.39 28.44 -1.23
CA TYR A 963 30.51 27.36 -1.67
C TYR A 963 31.02 26.74 -2.98
N ILE A 964 31.40 27.56 -3.96
CA ILE A 964 31.99 27.10 -5.22
C ILE A 964 33.29 26.34 -4.93
N ASP A 965 34.18 26.89 -4.10
CA ASP A 965 35.46 26.26 -3.77
C ASP A 965 35.28 24.87 -3.13
N ILE A 966 34.35 24.75 -2.18
CA ILE A 966 34.02 23.46 -1.53
C ILE A 966 33.44 22.48 -2.55
N ALA A 967 32.51 22.92 -3.40
CA ALA A 967 31.90 22.08 -4.42
C ALA A 967 32.95 21.56 -5.42
N VAL A 968 33.81 22.44 -5.92
CA VAL A 968 34.92 22.10 -6.82
C VAL A 968 35.86 21.11 -6.15
N LYS A 969 36.24 21.36 -4.89
CA LYS A 969 37.14 20.47 -4.14
C LYS A 969 36.53 19.08 -3.94
N LEU A 970 35.24 18.98 -3.57
CA LEU A 970 34.56 17.68 -3.49
C LEU A 970 34.50 16.97 -4.85
N GLY A 971 34.38 17.72 -5.94
CA GLY A 971 34.39 17.16 -7.29
C GLY A 971 35.74 16.61 -7.73
N LEU A 972 36.83 17.32 -7.41
CA LEU A 972 38.19 17.03 -7.89
C LEU A 972 39.03 16.16 -6.94
N GLU A 973 38.71 16.08 -5.65
CA GLU A 973 39.47 15.33 -4.65
C GLU A 973 38.68 14.13 -4.08
N PRO A 974 38.66 12.95 -4.76
CA PRO A 974 37.94 11.77 -4.31
C PRO A 974 38.30 11.31 -2.90
N THR A 975 39.57 11.44 -2.49
CA THR A 975 40.02 11.08 -1.14
C THR A 975 39.34 11.93 -0.08
N TRP A 976 39.26 13.25 -0.29
CA TRP A 976 38.59 14.14 0.65
C TRP A 976 37.08 13.92 0.64
N ARG A 977 36.47 13.74 -0.54
CA ARG A 977 35.04 13.40 -0.68
C ARG A 977 34.67 12.12 0.08
N ASN A 978 35.47 11.07 -0.05
CA ASN A 978 35.26 9.81 0.66
C ASN A 978 35.45 9.96 2.18
N GLU A 979 36.40 10.78 2.62
CA GLU A 979 36.59 11.10 4.04
C GLU A 979 35.38 11.85 4.63
N ILE A 980 34.80 12.81 3.89
CA ILE A 980 33.55 13.48 4.30
C ILE A 980 32.43 12.45 4.48
N SER A 981 32.21 11.61 3.46
CA SER A 981 31.18 10.56 3.46
C SER A 981 31.36 9.60 4.65
N HIS A 982 32.61 9.17 4.89
CA HIS A 982 32.93 8.29 6.00
C HIS A 982 32.64 8.93 7.37
N ARG A 983 33.08 10.16 7.61
CA ARG A 983 32.81 10.88 8.88
C ARG A 983 31.32 11.07 9.14
N MET A 984 30.54 11.37 8.10
CA MET A 984 29.08 11.45 8.21
C MET A 984 28.48 10.10 8.64
N SER A 985 28.90 9.00 7.99
CA SER A 985 28.37 7.65 8.25
C SER A 985 28.54 7.19 9.70
N LEU A 986 29.64 7.58 10.35
CA LEU A 986 29.96 7.22 11.73
C LEU A 986 29.10 7.93 12.78
N ARG A 987 28.39 9.00 12.39
CA ARG A 987 27.73 9.93 13.33
C ARG A 987 26.23 10.08 13.11
N HIS A 988 25.64 9.22 12.29
CA HIS A 988 24.19 9.20 12.02
C HIS A 988 23.31 9.14 13.28
N ASN A 989 23.76 8.43 14.32
CA ASN A 989 23.05 8.31 15.60
C ASN A 989 22.94 9.62 16.39
N TYR A 990 23.74 10.65 16.07
CA TYR A 990 23.61 11.98 16.67
C TYR A 990 22.49 12.79 16.01
N LEU A 991 22.24 12.58 14.71
CA LEU A 991 21.27 13.36 13.94
C LEU A 991 19.87 12.72 13.94
N PHE A 992 19.80 11.41 13.71
CA PHE A 992 18.55 10.67 13.61
C PHE A 992 18.06 10.22 14.99
N ASP A 993 16.75 10.30 15.20
CA ASP A 993 16.06 9.93 16.45
C ASP A 993 16.58 10.69 17.70
N ASP A 994 17.04 11.94 17.54
CA ASP A 994 17.43 12.82 18.67
C ASP A 994 16.24 13.09 19.60
N ARG A 995 16.32 12.58 20.84
CA ARG A 995 15.25 12.71 21.84
C ARG A 995 15.40 13.95 22.71
N THR A 996 16.53 14.65 22.66
CA THR A 996 16.78 15.82 23.52
C THR A 996 15.76 16.93 23.23
N CYS A 997 15.36 17.12 21.97
CA CYS A 997 14.34 18.10 21.62
C CYS A 997 12.95 17.76 22.19
N VAL A 998 12.60 16.48 22.30
CA VAL A 998 11.28 16.03 22.81
C VAL A 998 11.14 16.39 24.27
N LYS A 999 12.18 16.13 25.07
CA LYS A 999 12.15 16.48 26.49
C LYS A 999 12.02 17.99 26.72
N SER A 1000 12.78 18.79 25.96
CA SER A 1000 12.69 20.26 26.05
C SER A 1000 11.33 20.79 25.59
N LEU A 1001 10.69 20.13 24.63
CA LEU A 1001 9.36 20.48 24.16
C LEU A 1001 8.30 20.22 25.23
N GLU A 1002 8.40 19.11 25.93
CA GLU A 1002 7.55 18.78 27.08
C GLU A 1002 7.73 19.75 28.25
N ASP A 1003 8.97 20.12 28.56
CA ASP A 1003 9.26 21.10 29.62
C ASP A 1003 8.67 22.47 29.27
N PHE A 1004 8.74 22.87 27.98
CA PHE A 1004 8.07 24.06 27.47
C PHE A 1004 6.54 23.98 27.65
N TYR A 1005 5.90 22.86 27.29
CA TYR A 1005 4.46 22.67 27.49
C TYR A 1005 4.05 22.81 28.95
N GLN A 1006 4.79 22.21 29.88
CA GLN A 1006 4.51 22.34 31.31
C GLN A 1006 4.67 23.78 31.79
N GLN A 1007 5.73 24.47 31.35
CA GLN A 1007 6.01 25.84 31.76
C GLN A 1007 4.88 26.80 31.33
N ILE A 1008 4.45 26.73 30.08
CA ILE A 1008 3.43 27.65 29.56
C ILE A 1008 2.05 27.39 30.18
N VAL A 1009 1.68 26.12 30.40
CA VAL A 1009 0.41 25.79 31.05
C VAL A 1009 0.41 26.26 32.51
N ARG A 1010 1.51 26.06 33.25
CA ARG A 1010 1.64 26.55 34.64
C ARG A 1010 1.57 28.07 34.72
N ALA A 1011 2.28 28.78 33.84
CA ALA A 1011 2.26 30.24 33.81
C ALA A 1011 0.85 30.79 33.54
N SER A 1012 0.07 30.13 32.67
CA SER A 1012 -1.31 30.53 32.36
C SER A 1012 -2.34 30.18 33.43
N CYS A 1013 -2.05 29.24 34.33
CA CYS A 1013 -2.92 28.93 35.49
C CYS A 1013 -2.66 29.82 36.71
N SER A 1014 -1.60 30.65 36.69
CA SER A 1014 -1.12 31.42 37.85
C SER A 1014 -1.70 32.84 37.96
N TRP A 1015 -2.81 33.14 37.27
CA TRP A 1015 -3.47 34.45 37.25
C TRP A 1015 -4.96 34.35 37.56
#